data_AF-A0A8H4AT38-F1
#
_entry.id   AF-A0A8H4AT38-F1
#
_cell.length_a   1.000
_cell.length_b   1.000
_cell.length_c   1.000
_cell.angle_alpha   90.00
_cell.angle_beta   90.00
_cell.angle_gamma   90.00
#
_symmetry.space_group_name_H-M   'P 1'
#
loop_
_entity.id
_entity.type
_entity.pdbx_description
1 polymer ?
#
loop_
_entity_poly.entity_id
_entity_poly.type
_entity_poly.pdbx_seq_one_letter_code
_entity_poly.pdbx_strand_id
1 'polypeptide(L)'
;MSLKSVHAVNNECLLYFSVLRLINKWFSSGEKNPLSLFICLDISGSMEGAIGQAKDAILQIIECLIHGGILSESDITCFIYNSECNAVKFSENPNMLLTNGEIKKFFANVNAGGGTSFASVFAKIIKNLSQINNDLAIIFFTDGVDDSTLNEELKNNLKGGLSNIPYGTEVHSIGFTENHNASLLSWLAQCGRKAGNFLYVKTPDELKSKIEDTTCKLLKLRKKALYVKIGEEQELMYFDDNGIGTLNINCEKKDQKIVISKDQKSLPETAYEFTSLHIMSDSDPMAIQLIIQFIQEKTIMLMNEIFICNAGARHKKCQQTLAVIDLYDKRLDEISNNNSNNFENTKELINMFKDFLTNIDVCESRSIFIPYEDGIWNGQEIYNGSYSKIEFGTYKNCSKRVAVKHFVGKVNLNKIVCELRKHRNLRNADIKNVITFYGVVRKPDYKICLVMEYAEYGNLQYYLSKTQYQWEQKAEWAIDISRGLIACHEYGITHLNMKTKNIFVDYALTLKIADFGLSYMRPRLNIECTEKGSIPWTSPEYISDDPKLRRYYEDQPQLSDIYSYGLVVWEILMNGKRPYDNMDNDEIIEAKLSKKIDNLIEELKGRDSPDELSNIVQKCCVYNPLNRIALEEVEILLSKFNKEQ
;
A
#
# COMPACT_ATOMS: atom_id res chain seq x y z
N MET A 1 50.70 -13.57 6.39
CA MET A 1 50.56 -12.66 7.55
C MET A 1 49.25 -11.89 7.41
N SER A 2 48.43 -12.00 8.47
CA SER A 2 47.21 -11.27 8.83
C SER A 2 46.09 -11.11 7.80
N LEU A 3 45.08 -11.97 7.96
CA LEU A 3 43.68 -11.55 8.02
C LEU A 3 43.56 -10.24 8.83
N LYS A 4 43.08 -9.17 8.19
CA LYS A 4 42.49 -8.03 8.90
C LYS A 4 41.00 -8.02 8.61
N SER A 5 40.26 -8.51 9.61
CA SER A 5 38.89 -8.15 9.98
C SER A 5 38.15 -7.21 9.01
N VAL A 6 37.25 -7.76 8.20
CA VAL A 6 36.14 -6.99 7.66
C VAL A 6 35.11 -6.91 8.79
N HIS A 7 34.93 -5.69 9.30
CA HIS A 7 34.05 -5.35 10.41
C HIS A 7 32.63 -5.89 10.22
N ALA A 8 32.08 -6.45 11.31
CA ALA A 8 30.66 -6.60 11.51
C ALA A 8 30.00 -5.23 11.28
N VAL A 9 29.19 -5.12 10.24
CA VAL A 9 28.29 -3.98 10.05
C VAL A 9 27.18 -4.16 11.09
N ASN A 10 27.05 -3.17 11.97
CA ASN A 10 26.19 -3.10 13.16
C ASN A 10 24.91 -3.96 13.10
N ASN A 11 24.68 -4.73 14.17
CA ASN A 11 23.47 -5.52 14.45
C ASN A 11 22.27 -4.63 14.81
N GLU A 12 21.93 -3.63 13.99
CA GLU A 12 20.69 -2.87 14.13
C GLU A 12 19.56 -3.58 13.39
N CYS A 13 18.49 -3.94 14.11
CA CYS A 13 17.30 -4.53 13.51
C CYS A 13 16.32 -3.41 13.21
N LEU A 14 16.26 -2.97 11.95
CA LEU A 14 15.27 -2.01 11.49
C LEU A 14 13.89 -2.68 11.44
N LEU A 15 13.00 -2.30 12.36
CA LEU A 15 11.61 -2.74 12.34
C LEU A 15 10.77 -1.72 11.57
N TYR A 16 10.24 -2.15 10.43
CA TYR A 16 9.24 -1.38 9.70
C TYR A 16 7.86 -1.70 10.25
N PHE A 17 7.13 -0.68 10.68
CA PHE A 17 5.81 -0.87 11.28
C PHE A 17 4.75 -0.05 10.54
N SER A 18 3.66 -0.71 10.16
CA SER A 18 2.47 -0.07 9.62
C SER A 18 1.39 -0.07 10.69
N VAL A 19 1.15 1.09 11.29
CA VAL A 19 0.13 1.26 12.34
C VAL A 19 -1.16 1.85 11.79
N LEU A 20 -1.41 1.77 10.47
CA LEU A 20 -2.58 2.38 9.83
C LEU A 20 -3.91 2.01 10.51
N ARG A 21 -4.12 0.72 10.86
CA ARG A 21 -5.32 0.28 11.60
C ARG A 21 -5.36 0.85 13.03
N LEU A 22 -4.21 0.99 13.66
CA LEU A 22 -4.06 1.52 15.02
C LEU A 22 -4.25 3.04 15.09
N ILE A 23 -3.66 3.78 14.15
CA ILE A 23 -3.83 5.22 13.91
C ILE A 23 -5.30 5.53 13.61
N ASN A 24 -5.99 4.67 12.88
CA ASN A 24 -7.42 4.86 12.68
C ASN A 24 -8.20 4.60 13.96
N LYS A 25 -7.88 3.57 14.77
CA LYS A 25 -8.58 3.23 16.02
C LYS A 25 -8.31 4.23 17.18
N TRP A 26 -7.05 4.60 17.42
CA TRP A 26 -6.63 5.55 18.47
C TRP A 26 -7.10 6.99 18.23
N PHE A 27 -7.32 7.35 16.97
CA PHE A 27 -7.81 8.68 16.62
C PHE A 27 -9.26 8.69 16.13
N SER A 28 -9.93 7.52 16.08
CA SER A 28 -11.40 7.48 15.99
C SER A 28 -12.06 7.51 17.36
N SER A 29 -11.30 7.22 18.43
CA SER A 29 -11.78 7.30 19.83
C SER A 29 -11.43 8.60 20.56
N GLY A 30 -10.74 9.56 19.94
CA GLY A 30 -10.33 10.80 20.60
C GLY A 30 -10.71 12.03 19.80
N GLU A 31 -11.32 13.01 20.45
CA GLU A 31 -11.52 14.37 19.94
C GLU A 31 -10.21 14.86 19.29
N LYS A 32 -10.30 15.44 18.08
CA LYS A 32 -9.18 16.19 17.51
C LYS A 32 -8.85 17.31 18.49
N ASN A 33 -7.57 17.54 18.79
CA ASN A 33 -7.21 18.75 19.52
C ASN A 33 -7.78 19.94 18.73
N PRO A 34 -8.50 20.87 19.37
CA PRO A 34 -9.00 22.04 18.68
C PRO A 34 -7.84 22.77 18.00
N LEU A 35 -8.13 23.45 16.90
CA LEU A 35 -7.14 24.20 16.13
C LEU A 35 -7.22 25.67 16.54
N SER A 36 -6.07 26.29 16.83
CA SER A 36 -5.89 27.74 16.86
C SER A 36 -5.13 28.22 15.65
N LEU A 37 -5.65 29.26 15.00
CA LEU A 37 -5.12 29.77 13.73
C LEU A 37 -4.50 31.16 13.93
N PHE A 38 -3.20 31.26 13.65
CA PHE A 38 -2.50 32.53 13.56
C PHE A 38 -2.39 32.97 12.11
N ILE A 39 -2.93 34.14 11.81
CA ILE A 39 -2.92 34.73 10.48
C ILE A 39 -1.95 35.91 10.51
N CYS A 40 -0.80 35.77 9.86
CA CYS A 40 0.20 36.83 9.78
C CYS A 40 0.07 37.53 8.43
N LEU A 41 -0.55 38.71 8.41
CA LEU A 41 -0.76 39.49 7.20
C LEU A 41 0.22 40.66 7.14
N ASP A 42 1.09 40.60 6.14
CA ASP A 42 1.97 41.69 5.76
C ASP A 42 1.15 42.79 5.07
N ILE A 43 1.19 43.99 5.63
CA ILE A 43 0.53 45.18 5.11
C ILE A 43 1.55 46.24 4.70
N SER A 44 2.80 45.87 4.46
CA SER A 44 3.81 46.80 3.94
C SER A 44 3.45 47.33 2.54
N GLY A 45 4.15 48.38 2.11
CA GLY A 45 3.96 48.97 0.79
C GLY A 45 4.22 48.01 -0.37
N SER A 46 5.06 46.97 -0.20
CA SER A 46 5.29 45.98 -1.26
C SER A 46 4.05 45.12 -1.55
N MET A 47 3.13 45.03 -0.57
CA MET A 47 1.87 44.33 -0.69
C MET A 47 0.76 45.17 -1.31
N GLU A 48 0.96 46.45 -1.66
CA GLU A 48 -0.11 47.36 -2.13
C GLU A 48 -0.92 46.80 -3.32
N GLY A 49 -0.27 46.17 -4.30
CA GLY A 49 -0.93 45.54 -5.45
C GLY A 49 -1.55 44.15 -5.17
N ALA A 50 -1.21 43.54 -4.02
CA ALA A 50 -1.57 42.17 -3.67
C ALA A 50 -2.46 42.06 -2.42
N ILE A 51 -2.64 43.14 -1.66
CA ILE A 51 -3.28 43.11 -0.35
C ILE A 51 -4.75 42.70 -0.43
N GLY A 52 -5.46 43.09 -1.51
CA GLY A 52 -6.82 42.62 -1.77
C GLY A 52 -6.90 41.11 -1.91
N GLN A 53 -5.97 40.53 -2.69
CA GLN A 53 -5.91 39.08 -2.92
C GLN A 53 -5.57 38.32 -1.63
N ALA A 54 -4.65 38.86 -0.82
CA ALA A 54 -4.31 38.27 0.47
C ALA A 54 -5.51 38.25 1.43
N LYS A 55 -6.32 39.32 1.47
CA LYS A 55 -7.55 39.35 2.27
C LYS A 55 -8.58 38.33 1.81
N ASP A 56 -8.80 38.22 0.50
CA ASP A 56 -9.74 37.25 -0.06
C ASP A 56 -9.31 35.81 0.25
N ALA A 57 -8.00 35.54 0.16
CA ALA A 57 -7.39 34.26 0.54
C ALA A 57 -7.65 33.92 2.01
N ILE A 58 -7.44 34.89 2.90
CA ILE A 58 -7.67 34.75 4.33
C ILE A 58 -9.14 34.40 4.60
N LEU A 59 -10.07 35.16 4.02
CA LEU A 59 -11.50 34.93 4.19
C LEU A 59 -11.91 33.53 3.71
N GLN A 60 -11.41 33.08 2.56
CA GLN A 60 -11.69 31.73 2.04
C GLN A 60 -11.18 30.63 2.98
N ILE A 61 -9.97 30.77 3.53
CA ILE A 61 -9.40 29.80 4.48
C ILE A 61 -10.25 29.75 5.76
N ILE A 62 -10.60 30.93 6.30
CA ILE A 62 -11.47 31.04 7.48
C ILE A 62 -12.82 30.37 7.22
N GLU A 63 -13.51 30.72 6.13
CA GLU A 63 -14.81 30.13 5.75
C GLU A 63 -14.72 28.60 5.59
N CYS A 64 -13.68 28.11 4.92
CA CYS A 64 -13.50 26.69 4.65
C CYS A 64 -13.22 25.85 5.91
N LEU A 65 -12.50 26.40 6.89
CA LEU A 65 -12.18 25.73 8.15
C LEU A 65 -13.34 25.79 9.16
N ILE A 66 -14.05 26.91 9.22
CA ILE A 66 -15.23 27.07 10.09
C ILE A 66 -16.38 26.20 9.59
N HIS A 67 -16.76 26.29 8.30
CA HIS A 67 -17.81 25.43 7.74
C HIS A 67 -17.45 23.93 7.80
N GLY A 68 -16.15 23.62 7.79
CA GLY A 68 -15.66 22.26 7.99
C GLY A 68 -15.73 21.74 9.44
N GLY A 69 -16.13 22.58 10.40
CA GLY A 69 -16.20 22.24 11.83
C GLY A 69 -14.83 22.02 12.48
N ILE A 70 -13.78 22.64 11.94
CA ILE A 70 -12.38 22.40 12.37
C ILE A 70 -11.83 23.57 13.19
N LEU A 71 -12.30 24.78 12.93
CA LEU A 71 -11.84 26.02 13.56
C LEU A 71 -13.04 26.75 14.15
N SER A 72 -12.89 27.29 15.36
CA SER A 72 -13.83 28.26 15.91
C SER A 72 -13.32 29.69 15.65
N GLU A 73 -14.23 30.64 15.41
CA GLU A 73 -13.90 32.06 15.25
C GLU A 73 -13.08 32.60 16.43
N SER A 74 -13.35 32.17 17.67
CA SER A 74 -12.63 32.62 18.86
C SER A 74 -11.17 32.17 18.91
N ASP A 75 -10.82 31.13 18.16
CA ASP A 75 -9.47 30.55 18.11
C ASP A 75 -8.57 31.22 17.05
N ILE A 76 -9.05 32.29 16.42
CA ILE A 76 -8.31 33.06 15.41
C ILE A 76 -7.59 34.24 16.07
N THR A 77 -6.29 34.38 15.76
CA THR A 77 -5.52 35.58 16.07
C THR A 77 -4.85 36.11 14.81
N CYS A 78 -5.11 37.37 14.49
CA CYS A 78 -4.53 38.04 13.33
C CYS A 78 -3.36 38.93 13.77
N PHE A 79 -2.19 38.71 13.18
CA PHE A 79 -1.01 39.55 13.29
C PHE A 79 -0.93 40.40 12.02
N ILE A 80 -1.34 41.65 12.12
CA ILE A 80 -1.28 42.61 11.02
C ILE A 80 -0.01 43.43 11.21
N TYR A 81 0.92 43.38 10.25
CA TYR A 81 2.24 43.96 10.45
C TYR A 81 2.78 44.73 9.25
N ASN A 82 3.50 45.80 9.56
CA ASN A 82 4.38 46.56 8.68
C ASN A 82 5.72 46.75 9.42
N SER A 83 6.16 47.99 9.67
CA SER A 83 7.26 48.31 10.57
C SER A 83 6.96 47.97 12.04
N GLU A 84 5.67 47.87 12.39
CA GLU A 84 5.20 47.38 13.70
C GLU A 84 4.20 46.23 13.51
N CYS A 85 3.99 45.42 14.55
CA CYS A 85 3.04 44.31 14.53
C CYS A 85 1.92 44.48 15.57
N ASN A 86 0.68 44.56 15.07
CA ASN A 86 -0.52 44.52 15.89
C ASN A 86 -1.11 43.11 15.91
N ALA A 87 -1.46 42.61 17.09
CA ALA A 87 -2.12 41.30 17.25
C ALA A 87 -3.57 41.53 17.69
N VAL A 88 -4.51 41.06 16.88
CA VAL A 88 -5.96 41.14 17.11
C VAL A 88 -6.47 39.73 17.36
N LYS A 89 -6.90 39.45 18.60
CA LYS A 89 -7.52 38.17 18.94
C LYS A 89 -9.02 38.27 18.78
N PHE A 90 -9.61 37.33 18.06
CA PHE A 90 -11.06 37.37 17.84
C PHE A 90 -11.83 37.01 19.12
N SER A 91 -11.24 36.20 20.01
CA SER A 91 -11.79 35.92 21.35
C SER A 91 -11.99 37.16 22.23
N GLU A 92 -11.26 38.26 21.99
CA GLU A 92 -11.42 39.50 22.75
C GLU A 92 -12.61 40.36 22.28
N ASN A 93 -13.24 40.00 21.14
CA ASN A 93 -14.41 40.68 20.59
C ASN A 93 -15.55 39.70 20.27
N PRO A 94 -16.59 39.60 21.11
CA PRO A 94 -17.71 38.67 20.93
C PRO A 94 -18.50 38.83 19.62
N ASN A 95 -18.42 40.01 18.99
CA ASN A 95 -19.11 40.29 17.73
C ASN A 95 -18.28 39.90 16.49
N MET A 96 -17.03 39.46 16.66
CA MET A 96 -16.13 39.11 15.56
C MET A 96 -16.52 37.76 14.92
N LEU A 97 -17.67 37.73 14.25
CA LEU A 97 -18.26 36.52 13.68
C LEU A 97 -18.30 36.60 12.15
N LEU A 98 -18.29 35.44 11.51
CA LEU A 98 -18.45 35.35 10.07
C LEU A 98 -19.90 35.64 9.65
N THR A 99 -20.86 35.16 10.45
CA THR A 99 -22.31 35.21 10.17
C THR A 99 -22.90 36.62 10.16
N ASN A 100 -22.36 37.53 10.98
CA ASN A 100 -22.77 38.94 11.00
C ASN A 100 -21.89 39.85 10.10
N GLY A 101 -20.90 39.25 9.41
CA GLY A 101 -20.01 39.95 8.49
C GLY A 101 -18.91 40.80 9.14
N GLU A 102 -18.75 40.80 10.46
CA GLU A 102 -17.74 41.62 11.15
C GLU A 102 -16.31 41.21 10.79
N ILE A 103 -16.04 39.91 10.60
CA ILE A 103 -14.73 39.43 10.10
C ILE A 103 -14.44 40.01 8.71
N LYS A 104 -15.45 40.05 7.82
CA LYS A 104 -15.29 40.63 6.48
C LYS A 104 -15.01 42.13 6.54
N LYS A 105 -15.71 42.86 7.42
CA LYS A 105 -15.47 44.29 7.65
C LYS A 105 -14.09 44.55 8.24
N PHE A 106 -13.62 43.72 9.16
CA PHE A 106 -12.28 43.82 9.74
C PHE A 106 -11.21 43.83 8.64
N PHE A 107 -11.21 42.83 7.75
CA PHE A 107 -10.24 42.77 6.65
C PHE A 107 -10.46 43.85 5.58
N ALA A 108 -11.71 44.28 5.33
CA ALA A 108 -11.99 45.38 4.42
C ALA A 108 -11.27 46.67 4.83
N ASN A 109 -11.15 46.93 6.15
CA ASN A 109 -10.53 48.14 6.70
C ASN A 109 -8.99 48.08 6.80
N VAL A 110 -8.36 46.94 6.52
CA VAL A 110 -6.90 46.80 6.55
C VAL A 110 -6.30 47.39 5.28
N ASN A 111 -5.38 48.35 5.35
CA ASN A 111 -4.78 48.94 4.15
C ASN A 111 -3.27 48.70 4.13
N ALA A 112 -2.70 48.57 2.93
CA ALA A 112 -1.26 48.47 2.75
C ALA A 112 -0.57 49.84 2.95
N GLY A 113 0.64 49.83 3.50
CA GLY A 113 1.46 51.00 3.75
C GLY A 113 2.57 50.76 4.79
N GLY A 114 3.68 51.50 4.65
CA GLY A 114 4.84 51.39 5.54
C GLY A 114 5.87 50.34 5.10
N GLY A 115 6.88 50.09 5.93
CA GLY A 115 7.91 49.06 5.68
C GLY A 115 7.54 47.69 6.25
N THR A 116 8.47 46.73 6.25
CA THR A 116 8.27 45.37 6.78
C THR A 116 9.22 45.10 7.94
N SER A 117 8.72 44.50 9.04
CA SER A 117 9.55 44.01 10.15
C SER A 117 9.10 42.63 10.63
N PHE A 118 9.77 41.58 10.15
CA PHE A 118 9.68 40.21 10.63
C PHE A 118 10.08 40.09 12.10
N ALA A 119 11.05 40.89 12.56
CA ALA A 119 11.43 40.94 13.97
C ALA A 119 10.22 41.25 14.87
N SER A 120 9.41 42.25 14.49
CA SER A 120 8.23 42.68 15.25
C SER A 120 7.17 41.57 15.33
N VAL A 121 6.85 40.92 14.20
CA VAL A 121 5.83 39.86 14.15
C VAL A 121 6.31 38.58 14.82
N PHE A 122 7.58 38.18 14.67
CA PHE A 122 8.11 36.99 15.36
C PHE A 122 8.09 37.15 16.87
N ALA A 123 8.51 38.31 17.39
CA ALA A 123 8.44 38.59 18.82
C ALA A 123 6.99 38.56 19.33
N LYS A 124 6.04 39.10 18.54
CA LYS A 124 4.62 39.09 18.89
C LYS A 124 4.02 37.68 18.86
N ILE A 125 4.38 36.85 17.89
CA ILE A 125 3.98 35.45 17.83
C ILE A 125 4.44 34.72 19.10
N ILE A 126 5.74 34.79 19.41
CA ILE A 126 6.33 34.11 20.58
C ILE A 126 5.61 34.52 21.87
N LYS A 127 5.33 35.81 22.05
CA LYS A 127 4.59 36.32 23.22
C LYS A 127 3.18 35.71 23.35
N ASN A 128 2.50 35.47 22.24
CA ASN A 128 1.15 34.92 22.23
C ASN A 128 1.09 33.38 22.30
N LEU A 129 2.20 32.67 22.09
CA LEU A 129 2.24 31.21 22.22
C LEU A 129 1.79 30.74 23.61
N SER A 130 2.16 31.46 24.67
CA SER A 130 1.78 31.13 26.05
C SER A 130 0.27 31.07 26.31
N GLN A 131 -0.54 31.65 25.42
CA GLN A 131 -2.00 31.76 25.56
C GLN A 131 -2.76 30.69 24.78
N ILE A 132 -2.04 29.81 24.07
CA ILE A 132 -2.62 28.77 23.22
C ILE A 132 -2.50 27.41 23.91
N ASN A 133 -3.63 26.70 23.97
CA ASN A 133 -3.68 25.34 24.50
C ASN A 133 -3.93 24.27 23.43
N ASN A 134 -4.23 24.73 22.22
CA ASN A 134 -4.66 24.00 21.03
C ASN A 134 -3.50 23.73 20.06
N ASP A 135 -3.71 22.83 19.09
CA ASP A 135 -2.75 22.71 17.99
C ASP A 135 -2.76 24.01 17.17
N LEU A 136 -1.58 24.49 16.79
CA LEU A 136 -1.41 25.82 16.21
C LEU A 136 -0.97 25.74 14.75
N ALA A 137 -1.78 26.33 13.87
CA ALA A 137 -1.36 26.63 12.50
C ALA A 137 -1.03 28.12 12.38
N ILE A 138 0.12 28.43 11.77
CA ILE A 138 0.52 29.81 11.47
C ILE A 138 0.58 29.96 9.96
N ILE A 139 -0.08 30.96 9.39
CA ILE A 139 -0.04 31.22 7.95
C ILE A 139 0.46 32.65 7.72
N PHE A 140 1.59 32.77 7.05
CA PHE A 140 2.14 34.05 6.60
C PHE A 140 1.62 34.39 5.20
N PHE A 141 1.03 35.57 5.07
CA PHE A 141 0.62 36.19 3.81
C PHE A 141 1.55 37.37 3.56
N THR A 142 2.65 37.13 2.85
CA THR A 142 3.76 38.08 2.70
C THR A 142 4.57 37.74 1.45
N ASP A 143 5.16 38.75 0.85
CA ASP A 143 6.16 38.56 -0.21
C ASP A 143 7.58 38.41 0.34
N GLY A 144 7.82 38.69 1.63
CA GLY A 144 9.12 38.49 2.27
C GLY A 144 10.22 39.41 1.75
N VAL A 145 9.87 40.55 1.12
CA VAL A 145 10.84 41.46 0.52
C VAL A 145 11.51 42.35 1.59
N ASP A 146 12.84 42.40 1.54
CA ASP A 146 13.79 43.28 2.26
C ASP A 146 13.36 43.78 3.64
N ASP A 147 13.52 42.92 4.64
CA ASP A 147 13.61 43.32 6.04
C ASP A 147 15.06 43.35 6.51
N SER A 148 15.64 44.56 6.61
CA SER A 148 16.99 44.80 7.11
C SER A 148 17.18 44.39 8.59
N THR A 149 16.08 44.12 9.31
CA THR A 149 16.10 43.68 10.71
C THR A 149 16.16 42.15 10.84
N LEU A 150 15.94 41.39 9.76
CA LEU A 150 15.94 39.93 9.81
C LEU A 150 17.37 39.36 9.87
N ASN A 151 17.70 38.70 10.97
CA ASN A 151 19.00 38.03 11.17
C ASN A 151 18.80 36.57 11.64
N GLU A 152 19.88 35.80 11.66
CA GLU A 152 19.84 34.38 12.04
C GLU A 152 19.43 34.15 13.51
N GLU A 153 19.70 35.10 14.40
CA GLU A 153 19.28 35.01 15.80
C GLU A 153 17.75 35.04 15.93
N LEU A 154 17.09 35.97 15.24
CA LEU A 154 15.62 36.07 15.20
C LEU A 154 14.97 34.83 14.59
N LYS A 155 15.58 34.29 13.52
CA LYS A 155 15.15 33.02 12.90
C LYS A 155 15.21 31.87 13.90
N ASN A 156 16.32 31.74 14.61
CA ASN A 156 16.49 30.71 15.63
C ASN A 156 15.54 30.89 16.81
N ASN A 157 15.26 32.13 17.24
CA ASN A 157 14.32 32.43 18.31
C ASN A 157 12.89 32.01 17.95
N LEU A 158 12.42 32.31 16.73
CA LEU A 158 11.10 31.85 16.27
C LEU A 158 11.04 30.32 16.22
N LYS A 159 12.00 29.68 15.57
CA LYS A 159 12.04 28.22 15.42
C LYS A 159 12.12 27.51 16.78
N GLY A 160 12.94 28.02 17.69
CA GLY A 160 13.04 27.55 19.07
C GLY A 160 11.73 27.73 19.84
N GLY A 161 11.11 28.91 19.75
CA GLY A 161 9.82 29.18 20.38
C GLY A 161 8.71 28.22 19.92
N LEU A 162 8.62 27.97 18.61
CA LEU A 162 7.63 27.05 18.03
C LEU A 162 7.95 25.57 18.29
N SER A 163 9.22 25.23 18.52
CA SER A 163 9.66 23.86 18.81
C SER A 163 9.54 23.50 20.29
N ASN A 164 9.58 24.48 21.20
CA ASN A 164 9.61 24.24 22.66
C ASN A 164 8.23 24.21 23.34
N ILE A 165 7.15 24.33 22.57
CA ILE A 165 5.77 24.36 23.10
C ILE A 165 5.12 22.98 23.09
N PRO A 166 4.23 22.67 24.06
CA PRO A 166 3.76 21.30 24.29
C PRO A 166 2.69 20.80 23.30
N TYR A 167 2.29 21.58 22.31
CA TYR A 167 1.28 21.26 21.29
C TYR A 167 1.87 21.26 19.88
N GLY A 168 1.13 20.75 18.89
CA GLY A 168 1.58 20.69 17.51
C GLY A 168 1.67 22.08 16.88
N THR A 169 2.73 22.33 16.09
CA THR A 169 2.86 23.54 15.28
C THR A 169 3.15 23.23 13.82
N GLU A 170 2.44 23.92 12.93
CA GLU A 170 2.69 23.95 11.50
C GLU A 170 2.72 25.41 11.03
N VAL A 171 3.69 25.71 10.15
CA VAL A 171 3.84 27.06 9.59
C VAL A 171 3.70 26.97 8.09
N HIS A 172 2.84 27.79 7.52
CA HIS A 172 2.61 27.91 6.09
C HIS A 172 2.94 29.33 5.66
N SER A 173 3.30 29.49 4.40
CA SER A 173 3.62 30.80 3.82
C SER A 173 3.04 30.91 2.41
N ILE A 174 2.40 32.03 2.11
CA ILE A 174 1.78 32.32 0.82
C ILE A 174 2.32 33.64 0.31
N GLY A 175 3.02 33.59 -0.82
CA GLY A 175 3.52 34.75 -1.55
C GLY A 175 2.58 35.18 -2.67
N PHE A 176 2.43 36.49 -2.86
CA PHE A 176 1.48 37.08 -3.82
C PHE A 176 2.14 38.00 -4.86
N THR A 177 3.45 38.26 -4.77
CA THR A 177 4.17 39.14 -5.69
C THR A 177 5.25 38.38 -6.47
N GLU A 178 5.60 38.85 -7.66
CA GLU A 178 6.62 38.20 -8.52
C GLU A 178 8.03 38.22 -7.92
N ASN A 179 8.34 39.25 -7.12
CA ASN A 179 9.66 39.46 -6.52
C ASN A 179 9.78 38.89 -5.08
N HIS A 180 8.95 37.89 -4.72
CA HIS A 180 8.95 37.35 -3.38
C HIS A 180 10.27 36.63 -3.00
N ASN A 181 10.61 36.62 -1.71
CA ASN A 181 11.77 35.91 -1.19
C ASN A 181 11.45 34.43 -0.95
N ALA A 182 11.53 33.61 -2.01
CA ALA A 182 11.22 32.18 -1.95
C ALA A 182 12.03 31.41 -0.89
N SER A 183 13.29 31.82 -0.65
CA SER A 183 14.15 31.21 0.38
C SER A 183 13.61 31.46 1.79
N LEU A 184 13.17 32.69 2.08
CA LEU A 184 12.58 33.05 3.36
C LEU A 184 11.24 32.34 3.58
N LEU A 185 10.38 32.33 2.57
CA LEU A 185 9.05 31.71 2.67
C LEU A 185 9.17 30.18 2.83
N SER A 186 10.06 29.54 2.06
CA SER A 186 10.35 28.11 2.22
C SER A 186 10.93 27.79 3.62
N TRP A 187 11.78 28.66 4.15
CA TRP A 187 12.28 28.53 5.53
C TRP A 187 11.16 28.69 6.57
N LEU A 188 10.28 29.68 6.42
CA LEU A 188 9.12 29.86 7.30
C LEU A 188 8.28 28.59 7.35
N ALA A 189 8.01 27.97 6.19
CA ALA A 189 7.26 26.72 6.10
C ALA A 189 7.91 25.55 6.87
N GLN A 190 9.20 25.64 7.22
CA GLN A 190 9.95 24.63 7.97
C GLN A 190 10.16 24.99 9.44
N CYS A 191 9.61 26.09 9.93
CA CYS A 191 9.82 26.57 11.31
C CYS A 191 8.94 25.87 12.35
N GLY A 192 7.81 25.29 11.93
CA GLY A 192 6.95 24.50 12.82
C GLY A 192 7.58 23.16 13.19
N ARG A 193 7.02 22.50 14.20
CA ARG A 193 7.33 21.11 14.52
C ARG A 193 7.04 20.20 13.32
N LYS A 194 6.03 20.54 12.52
CA LYS A 194 5.76 19.94 11.21
C LYS A 194 6.11 20.92 10.10
N ALA A 195 6.70 20.40 9.02
CA ALA A 195 6.85 21.15 7.79
C ALA A 195 5.45 21.45 7.23
N GLY A 196 5.12 22.74 7.13
CA GLY A 196 3.95 23.19 6.39
C GLY A 196 4.30 23.42 4.94
N ASN A 197 3.54 24.29 4.29
CA ASN A 197 3.63 24.46 2.84
C ASN A 197 3.96 25.91 2.45
N PHE A 198 4.78 26.04 1.41
CA PHE A 198 5.01 27.29 0.72
C PHE A 198 4.21 27.30 -0.59
N LEU A 199 3.34 28.31 -0.76
CA LEU A 199 2.61 28.54 -1.99
C LEU A 199 2.96 29.89 -2.58
N TYR A 200 3.09 29.92 -3.90
CA TYR A 200 3.17 31.15 -4.66
C TYR A 200 1.95 31.27 -5.58
N VAL A 201 1.26 32.40 -5.48
CA VAL A 201 0.04 32.71 -6.22
C VAL A 201 0.27 33.95 -7.08
N LYS A 202 0.14 33.79 -8.40
CA LYS A 202 0.38 34.86 -9.38
C LYS A 202 -0.86 35.69 -9.69
N THR A 203 -2.02 35.05 -9.71
CA THR A 203 -3.28 35.67 -10.12
C THR A 203 -4.41 35.30 -9.15
N PRO A 204 -5.43 36.17 -9.03
CA PRO A 204 -6.61 35.89 -8.20
C PRO A 204 -7.32 34.56 -8.55
N ASP A 205 -7.30 34.15 -9.82
CA ASP A 205 -7.97 32.92 -10.26
C ASP A 205 -7.23 31.65 -9.83
N GLU A 206 -5.89 31.69 -9.75
CA GLU A 206 -5.09 30.57 -9.23
C GLU A 206 -5.25 30.40 -7.71
N LEU A 207 -5.62 31.48 -7.02
CA LEU A 207 -5.69 31.55 -5.56
C LEU A 207 -6.66 30.51 -5.00
N LYS A 208 -7.88 30.47 -5.54
CA LYS A 208 -8.95 29.64 -5.01
C LYS A 208 -8.64 28.15 -5.15
N SER A 209 -8.28 27.70 -6.35
CA SER A 209 -7.95 26.28 -6.60
C SER A 209 -6.72 25.84 -5.81
N LYS A 210 -5.61 26.62 -5.82
CA LYS A 210 -4.39 26.21 -5.10
C LYS A 210 -4.57 26.18 -3.58
N ILE A 211 -5.31 27.13 -3.01
CA ILE A 211 -5.61 27.17 -1.57
C ILE A 211 -6.53 26.02 -1.17
N GLU A 212 -7.61 25.78 -1.92
CA GLU A 212 -8.54 24.68 -1.64
C GLU A 212 -7.86 23.31 -1.75
N ASP A 213 -7.12 23.08 -2.84
CA ASP A 213 -6.50 21.77 -3.13
C ASP A 213 -5.34 21.45 -2.18
N THR A 214 -4.63 22.46 -1.67
CA THR A 214 -3.38 22.27 -0.94
C THR A 214 -3.46 22.74 0.51
N THR A 215 -3.54 24.06 0.77
CA THR A 215 -3.45 24.59 2.14
C THR A 215 -4.65 24.19 3.00
N CYS A 216 -5.87 24.39 2.52
CA CYS A 216 -7.07 23.98 3.23
C CYS A 216 -7.08 22.47 3.46
N LYS A 217 -6.75 21.68 2.43
CA LYS A 217 -6.66 20.22 2.54
C LYS A 217 -5.66 19.79 3.63
N LEU A 218 -4.47 20.39 3.67
CA LEU A 218 -3.46 20.11 4.71
C LEU A 218 -3.97 20.47 6.13
N LEU A 219 -4.55 21.67 6.29
CA LEU A 219 -5.12 22.13 7.57
C LEU A 219 -6.34 21.30 8.02
N LYS A 220 -7.07 20.69 7.08
CA LYS A 220 -8.16 19.73 7.34
C LYS A 220 -7.64 18.33 7.70
N LEU A 221 -6.51 17.94 7.11
CA LEU A 221 -5.89 16.62 7.25
C LEU A 221 -4.88 16.51 8.39
N ARG A 222 -4.61 17.59 9.16
CA ARG A 222 -3.69 17.67 10.31
C ARG A 222 -3.24 16.29 10.81
N LYS A 223 -2.05 15.90 10.38
CA LYS A 223 -1.56 14.53 10.61
C LYS A 223 -1.35 14.25 12.09
N LYS A 224 -1.67 13.02 12.44
CA LYS A 224 -1.54 12.35 13.72
C LYS A 224 -0.05 12.19 14.07
N ALA A 225 0.42 12.77 15.17
CA ALA A 225 1.80 12.58 15.65
C ALA A 225 1.81 11.57 16.80
N LEU A 226 2.75 10.62 16.79
CA LEU A 226 3.02 9.77 17.95
C LEU A 226 4.45 10.01 18.43
N TYR A 227 4.60 10.05 19.74
CA TYR A 227 5.90 10.18 20.40
C TYR A 227 6.30 8.79 20.87
N VAL A 228 7.55 8.40 20.59
CA VAL A 228 8.06 7.10 20.98
C VAL A 228 9.32 7.31 21.81
N LYS A 229 9.27 6.94 23.09
CA LYS A 229 10.43 6.96 23.98
C LYS A 229 10.99 5.56 24.08
N ILE A 230 12.28 5.36 23.76
CA ILE A 230 12.97 4.07 23.82
C ILE A 230 14.07 4.18 24.88
N GLY A 231 13.90 3.47 26.01
CA GLY A 231 14.77 3.64 27.17
C GLY A 231 14.66 5.06 27.75
N GLU A 232 15.79 5.76 27.91
CA GLU A 232 15.80 7.17 28.34
C GLU A 232 15.67 8.16 27.16
N GLU A 233 15.86 7.71 25.92
CA GLU A 233 15.87 8.56 24.73
C GLU A 233 14.45 8.74 24.17
N GLN A 234 14.04 9.98 23.92
CA GLN A 234 12.75 10.32 23.33
C GLN A 234 12.91 10.64 21.85
N GLU A 235 12.31 9.84 20.97
CA GLU A 235 12.29 10.07 19.53
C GLU A 235 10.91 10.49 19.05
N LEU A 236 10.90 11.39 18.06
CA LEU A 236 9.69 11.88 17.43
C LEU A 236 9.43 11.08 16.16
N MET A 237 8.31 10.32 16.13
CA MET A 237 7.95 9.56 14.94
C MET A 237 6.87 10.24 14.13
N TYR A 238 7.21 10.50 12.88
CA TYR A 238 6.28 10.98 11.88
C TYR A 238 5.80 9.81 11.04
N PHE A 239 4.49 9.77 10.84
CA PHE A 239 3.86 8.84 9.92
C PHE A 239 3.58 9.56 8.59
N ASP A 240 3.82 8.87 7.49
CA ASP A 240 3.41 9.35 6.17
C ASP A 240 1.87 9.42 6.03
N ASP A 241 1.38 9.89 4.88
CA ASP A 241 -0.07 9.93 4.57
C ASP A 241 -0.76 8.56 4.67
N ASN A 242 0.02 7.47 4.67
CA ASN A 242 -0.44 6.10 4.76
C ASN A 242 -0.24 5.50 6.17
N GLY A 243 0.08 6.30 7.18
CA GLY A 243 0.26 5.82 8.55
C GLY A 243 1.50 4.94 8.77
N ILE A 244 2.52 5.08 7.92
CA ILE A 244 3.75 4.27 7.96
C ILE A 244 4.87 5.08 8.64
N GLY A 245 5.48 4.48 9.67
CA GLY A 245 6.63 5.03 10.39
C GLY A 245 7.75 3.99 10.50
N THR A 246 8.97 4.43 10.81
CA THR A 246 10.15 3.55 10.97
C THR A 246 10.68 3.68 12.38
N LEU A 247 10.87 2.55 13.07
CA LEU A 247 11.29 2.50 14.48
C LEU A 247 12.55 1.67 14.53
N ASN A 248 13.67 2.34 14.80
CA ASN A 248 14.94 1.66 14.92
C ASN A 248 15.07 1.15 16.37
N ILE A 249 15.01 -0.16 16.56
CA ILE A 249 15.16 -0.78 17.88
C ILE A 249 16.51 -1.47 17.93
N ASN A 250 17.40 -0.98 18.79
CA ASN A 250 18.68 -1.62 19.04
C ASN A 250 18.47 -2.92 19.85
N CYS A 251 18.52 -4.05 19.14
CA CYS A 251 18.26 -5.37 19.71
C CYS A 251 19.36 -5.91 20.64
N GLU A 252 20.52 -5.24 20.75
CA GLU A 252 21.60 -5.66 21.65
C GLU A 252 21.45 -5.11 23.08
N LYS A 253 20.67 -4.03 23.26
CA LYS A 253 20.36 -3.48 24.58
C LYS A 253 19.25 -4.32 25.23
N LYS A 254 19.62 -5.17 26.19
CA LYS A 254 18.65 -5.80 27.10
C LYS A 254 17.91 -4.71 27.88
N ASP A 255 16.60 -4.90 28.09
CA ASP A 255 15.77 -4.07 28.96
C ASP A 255 15.39 -2.66 28.46
N GLN A 256 15.06 -2.52 27.18
CA GLN A 256 14.52 -1.27 26.63
C GLN A 256 12.99 -1.15 26.82
N LYS A 257 12.57 -0.15 27.59
CA LYS A 257 11.15 0.25 27.71
C LYS A 257 10.77 1.16 26.54
N ILE A 258 9.69 0.84 25.81
CA ILE A 258 9.21 1.68 24.71
C ILE A 258 7.85 2.27 25.07
N VAL A 259 7.82 3.57 25.36
CA VAL A 259 6.59 4.28 25.67
C VAL A 259 6.10 4.99 24.41
N ILE A 260 4.85 4.73 24.04
CA ILE A 260 4.23 5.41 22.89
C ILE A 260 3.12 6.32 23.43
N SER A 261 3.22 7.63 23.18
CA SER A 261 2.24 8.62 23.63
C SER A 261 1.67 9.43 22.48
N LYS A 262 0.42 9.88 22.66
CA LYS A 262 -0.29 10.82 21.79
C LYS A 262 -0.11 12.21 22.38
N ASP A 263 0.54 13.11 21.62
CA ASP A 263 0.86 14.49 22.01
C ASP A 263 1.76 14.62 23.27
N GLN A 264 2.71 15.58 23.31
CA GLN A 264 3.64 15.69 24.43
C GLN A 264 2.97 15.97 25.79
N LYS A 265 1.73 16.46 25.79
CA LYS A 265 1.00 16.87 27.01
C LYS A 265 0.48 15.71 27.86
N SER A 266 0.28 14.53 27.29
CA SER A 266 -0.19 13.37 28.04
C SER A 266 0.78 12.22 27.85
N LEU A 267 1.63 11.98 28.85
CA LEU A 267 2.13 10.62 29.09
C LEU A 267 0.89 9.79 29.46
N PRO A 268 0.42 8.84 28.63
CA PRO A 268 -0.62 7.95 29.08
C PRO A 268 -0.02 6.97 30.08
N GLU A 269 -0.86 6.48 30.99
CA GLU A 269 -0.58 5.38 31.92
C GLU A 269 -0.17 4.07 31.20
N THR A 270 -0.22 4.03 29.87
CA THR A 270 0.15 2.88 29.03
C THR A 270 1.62 2.95 28.59
N ALA A 271 2.52 2.55 29.49
CA ALA A 271 3.91 2.28 29.14
C ALA A 271 4.07 0.81 28.72
N TYR A 272 4.69 0.54 27.57
CA TYR A 272 4.94 -0.82 27.10
C TYR A 272 6.42 -1.17 27.32
N GLU A 273 6.69 -2.26 28.02
CA GLU A 273 8.05 -2.77 28.19
C GLU A 273 8.34 -3.81 27.11
N PHE A 274 9.34 -3.56 26.27
CA PHE A 274 9.74 -4.46 25.19
C PHE A 274 10.90 -5.30 25.68
N THR A 275 10.59 -6.23 26.58
CA THR A 275 11.52 -7.22 27.10
C THR A 275 10.96 -8.61 26.84
N SER A 276 11.75 -9.40 26.09
CA SER A 276 11.66 -10.86 26.03
C SER A 276 10.26 -11.48 25.98
N LEU A 277 9.39 -11.16 25.02
CA LEU A 277 8.06 -11.78 24.75
C LEU A 277 7.05 -11.96 25.91
N HIS A 278 7.46 -11.81 27.17
CA HIS A 278 6.82 -12.31 28.38
C HIS A 278 6.20 -11.18 29.21
N ILE A 279 6.48 -9.91 28.90
CA ILE A 279 6.09 -8.75 29.74
C ILE A 279 5.08 -7.82 29.02
N MET A 280 4.40 -8.30 27.98
CA MET A 280 3.37 -7.49 27.30
C MET A 280 1.97 -7.80 27.83
N SER A 281 1.18 -6.75 28.06
CA SER A 281 -0.22 -6.89 28.48
C SER A 281 -1.06 -7.53 27.37
N ASP A 282 -1.62 -8.70 27.64
CA ASP A 282 -2.46 -9.46 26.69
C ASP A 282 -3.87 -8.88 26.53
N SER A 283 -4.17 -7.76 27.20
CA SER A 283 -5.44 -7.03 27.10
C SER A 283 -5.37 -5.78 26.21
N ASP A 284 -4.17 -5.33 25.81
CA ASP A 284 -4.01 -4.11 25.01
C ASP A 284 -3.90 -4.41 23.50
N PRO A 285 -4.82 -3.89 22.66
CA PRO A 285 -4.81 -4.12 21.20
C PRO A 285 -3.53 -3.69 20.49
N MET A 286 -2.81 -2.69 21.01
CA MET A 286 -1.56 -2.21 20.44
C MET A 286 -0.39 -3.14 20.76
N ALA A 287 -0.27 -3.53 22.03
CA ALA A 287 0.75 -4.50 22.46
C ALA A 287 0.63 -5.79 21.64
N ILE A 288 -0.60 -6.27 21.48
CA ILE A 288 -0.94 -7.43 20.66
C ILE A 288 -0.44 -7.28 19.21
N GLN A 289 -0.73 -6.16 18.53
CA GLN A 289 -0.28 -5.96 17.14
C GLN A 289 1.25 -5.88 17.00
N LEU A 290 1.92 -5.26 17.97
CA LEU A 290 3.38 -5.17 17.98
C LEU A 290 4.04 -6.54 18.20
N ILE A 291 3.48 -7.38 19.08
CA ILE A 291 3.93 -8.76 19.29
C ILE A 291 3.82 -9.54 17.98
N ILE A 292 2.70 -9.42 17.26
CA ILE A 292 2.51 -10.11 15.98
C ILE A 292 3.60 -9.72 14.99
N GLN A 293 3.82 -8.41 14.78
CA GLN A 293 4.79 -7.92 13.80
C GLN A 293 6.21 -8.34 14.19
N PHE A 294 6.56 -8.24 15.47
CA PHE A 294 7.85 -8.70 15.99
C PHE A 294 8.07 -10.20 15.71
N ILE A 295 7.07 -11.03 16.02
CA ILE A 295 7.12 -12.47 15.78
C ILE A 295 7.27 -12.76 14.28
N GLN A 296 6.54 -12.07 13.40
CA GLN A 296 6.65 -12.21 11.95
C GLN A 296 8.08 -11.91 11.47
N GLU A 297 8.63 -10.74 11.81
CA GLU A 297 9.96 -10.31 11.37
C GLU A 297 11.08 -11.21 11.93
N LYS A 298 11.00 -11.60 13.20
CA LYS A 298 11.97 -12.52 13.80
C LYS A 298 11.88 -13.92 13.21
N THR A 299 10.68 -14.39 12.88
CA THR A 299 10.49 -15.67 12.17
C THR A 299 11.20 -15.63 10.82
N ILE A 300 11.04 -14.55 10.05
CA ILE A 300 11.71 -14.36 8.75
C ILE A 300 13.24 -14.25 8.91
N MET A 301 13.72 -13.55 9.92
CA MET A 301 15.15 -13.43 10.22
C MET A 301 15.75 -14.81 10.56
N LEU A 302 15.08 -15.59 11.42
CA LEU A 302 15.50 -16.94 11.79
C LEU A 302 15.46 -17.90 10.59
N MET A 303 14.42 -17.80 9.74
CA MET A 303 14.37 -18.48 8.44
C MET A 303 15.64 -18.18 7.63
N ASN A 304 15.97 -16.90 7.48
CA ASN A 304 17.16 -16.45 6.76
C ASN A 304 18.47 -16.99 7.35
N GLU A 305 18.63 -17.01 8.67
CA GLU A 305 19.80 -17.59 9.33
C GLU A 305 19.97 -19.08 9.01
N ILE A 306 18.88 -19.85 9.02
CA ILE A 306 18.91 -21.28 8.66
C ILE A 306 19.30 -21.46 7.21
N PHE A 307 18.79 -20.63 6.30
CA PHE A 307 19.12 -20.69 4.87
C PHE A 307 20.60 -20.41 4.56
N ILE A 308 21.30 -19.66 5.41
CA ILE A 308 22.72 -19.30 5.23
C ILE A 308 23.65 -20.32 5.94
N CYS A 309 23.11 -21.19 6.80
CA CYS A 309 23.91 -22.11 7.59
C CYS A 309 24.53 -23.24 6.75
N ASN A 310 25.84 -23.48 6.90
CA ASN A 310 26.57 -24.59 6.28
C ASN A 310 25.92 -25.94 6.63
N ALA A 311 25.89 -26.88 5.68
CA ALA A 311 25.18 -28.17 5.80
C ALA A 311 25.52 -28.93 7.11
N GLY A 312 26.79 -28.94 7.53
CA GLY A 312 27.22 -29.62 8.76
C GLY A 312 26.76 -28.99 10.08
N ALA A 313 26.32 -27.73 10.09
CA ALA A 313 25.82 -27.03 11.27
C ALA A 313 24.30 -26.79 11.25
N ARG A 314 23.67 -27.03 10.09
CA ARG A 314 22.27 -26.72 9.82
C ARG A 314 21.32 -27.50 10.72
N HIS A 315 21.58 -28.78 10.96
CA HIS A 315 20.75 -29.63 11.84
C HIS A 315 20.64 -29.08 13.26
N LYS A 316 21.79 -28.78 13.89
CA LYS A 316 21.86 -28.23 15.24
C LYS A 316 21.20 -26.86 15.33
N LYS A 317 21.40 -26.01 14.32
CA LYS A 317 20.78 -24.68 14.27
C LYS A 317 19.25 -24.79 14.05
N CYS A 318 18.77 -25.74 13.27
CA CYS A 318 17.32 -25.99 13.10
C CYS A 318 16.65 -26.39 14.40
N GLN A 319 17.25 -27.30 15.18
CA GLN A 319 16.73 -27.68 16.49
C GLN A 319 16.66 -26.49 17.46
N GLN A 320 17.71 -25.65 17.48
CA GLN A 320 17.73 -24.43 18.30
C GLN A 320 16.67 -23.42 17.86
N THR A 321 16.51 -23.23 16.55
CA THR A 321 15.52 -22.32 15.98
C THR A 321 14.09 -22.82 16.22
N LEU A 322 13.84 -24.14 16.15
CA LEU A 322 12.52 -24.73 16.38
C LEU A 322 12.01 -24.41 17.79
N ALA A 323 12.86 -24.49 18.81
CA ALA A 323 12.49 -24.12 20.18
C ALA A 323 12.06 -22.65 20.32
N VAL A 324 12.70 -21.74 19.57
CA VAL A 324 12.34 -20.30 19.55
C VAL A 324 11.00 -20.10 18.84
N ILE A 325 10.77 -20.81 17.73
CA ILE A 325 9.52 -20.73 16.97
C ILE A 325 8.35 -21.36 17.74
N ASP A 326 8.58 -22.41 18.52
CA ASP A 326 7.58 -22.98 19.44
C ASP A 326 7.16 -21.98 20.52
N LEU A 327 8.11 -21.18 21.03
CA LEU A 327 7.81 -20.12 21.98
C LEU A 327 6.94 -19.02 21.36
N TYR A 328 7.22 -18.61 20.12
CA TYR A 328 6.41 -17.64 19.39
C TYR A 328 4.99 -18.17 19.13
N ASP A 329 4.88 -19.44 18.75
CA ASP A 329 3.61 -20.09 18.50
C ASP A 329 2.73 -20.11 19.75
N LYS A 330 3.30 -20.55 20.89
CA LYS A 330 2.59 -20.57 22.18
C LYS A 330 2.11 -19.18 22.57
N ARG A 331 2.93 -18.14 22.36
CA ARG A 331 2.53 -16.76 22.66
C ARG A 331 1.35 -16.30 21.81
N LEU A 332 1.32 -16.65 20.53
CA LEU A 332 0.17 -16.35 19.67
C LEU A 332 -1.10 -17.06 20.13
N ASP A 333 -1.02 -18.27 20.70
CA ASP A 333 -2.19 -18.97 21.27
C ASP A 333 -2.72 -18.26 22.52
N GLU A 334 -1.82 -17.82 23.40
CA GLU A 334 -2.17 -17.04 24.61
C GLU A 334 -2.92 -15.74 24.23
N ILE A 335 -2.48 -15.07 23.16
CA ILE A 335 -3.12 -13.86 22.63
C ILE A 335 -4.48 -14.18 21.96
N SER A 336 -4.55 -15.27 21.19
CA SER A 336 -5.75 -15.69 20.44
C SER A 336 -6.93 -16.03 21.36
N ASN A 337 -6.66 -16.60 22.54
CA ASN A 337 -7.69 -16.92 23.53
C ASN A 337 -8.39 -15.67 24.11
N ASN A 338 -7.78 -14.49 23.98
CA ASN A 338 -8.27 -13.24 24.57
C ASN A 338 -8.86 -12.24 23.55
N ASN A 339 -8.63 -12.39 22.24
CA ASN A 339 -9.08 -11.44 21.22
C ASN A 339 -9.30 -12.09 19.85
N SER A 340 -10.51 -11.95 19.27
CA SER A 340 -10.83 -12.49 17.95
C SER A 340 -10.44 -11.54 16.80
N ASN A 341 -9.60 -12.06 15.89
CA ASN A 341 -9.27 -11.59 14.52
C ASN A 341 -8.01 -10.71 14.33
N ASN A 342 -6.88 -11.35 13.94
CA ASN A 342 -5.86 -10.92 12.93
C ASN A 342 -4.55 -11.76 12.96
N PHE A 343 -4.50 -12.93 13.61
CA PHE A 343 -3.26 -13.69 13.84
C PHE A 343 -3.02 -14.86 12.87
N GLU A 344 -4.01 -15.19 12.04
CA GLU A 344 -4.06 -16.41 11.23
C GLU A 344 -2.86 -16.52 10.27
N ASN A 345 -2.53 -15.43 9.57
CA ASN A 345 -1.37 -15.37 8.67
C ASN A 345 -0.03 -15.57 9.42
N THR A 346 0.10 -15.08 10.65
CA THR A 346 1.33 -15.23 11.44
C THR A 346 1.47 -16.65 11.99
N LYS A 347 0.37 -17.22 12.50
CA LYS A 347 0.31 -18.63 12.91
C LYS A 347 0.66 -19.55 11.76
N GLU A 348 0.13 -19.24 10.60
CA GLU A 348 0.42 -19.95 9.37
C GLU A 348 1.88 -19.86 8.91
N LEU A 349 2.51 -18.68 9.01
CA LEU A 349 3.95 -18.49 8.76
C LEU A 349 4.79 -19.33 9.72
N ILE A 350 4.44 -19.31 11.01
CA ILE A 350 5.09 -20.13 12.04
C ILE A 350 4.94 -21.61 11.72
N ASN A 351 3.73 -22.10 11.43
CA ASN A 351 3.48 -23.49 11.13
C ASN A 351 4.28 -23.95 9.90
N MET A 352 4.32 -23.14 8.83
CA MET A 352 5.16 -23.43 7.67
C MET A 352 6.64 -23.55 8.04
N PHE A 353 7.13 -22.64 8.89
CA PHE A 353 8.53 -22.68 9.28
C PHE A 353 8.84 -23.85 10.21
N LYS A 354 7.93 -24.20 11.14
CA LYS A 354 8.03 -25.42 11.96
C LYS A 354 8.09 -26.68 11.10
N ASP A 355 7.21 -26.79 10.10
CA ASP A 355 7.23 -27.88 9.12
C ASP A 355 8.57 -27.95 8.39
N PHE A 356 9.13 -26.80 7.99
CA PHE A 356 10.44 -26.74 7.35
C PHE A 356 11.57 -27.19 8.28
N LEU A 357 11.60 -26.67 9.51
CA LEU A 357 12.63 -26.98 10.51
C LEU A 357 12.60 -28.46 10.92
N THR A 358 11.42 -29.07 10.99
CA THR A 358 11.23 -30.48 11.40
C THR A 358 11.54 -31.47 10.28
N ASN A 359 11.38 -31.09 9.00
CA ASN A 359 11.58 -31.98 7.86
C ASN A 359 12.91 -31.77 7.13
N ILE A 360 13.82 -30.96 7.69
CA ILE A 360 15.07 -30.59 7.02
C ILE A 360 16.03 -31.77 6.82
N ASP A 361 15.97 -32.80 7.68
CA ASP A 361 16.81 -34.01 7.56
C ASP A 361 16.20 -35.13 6.70
N VAL A 362 14.95 -34.97 6.25
CA VAL A 362 14.25 -35.98 5.42
C VAL A 362 14.35 -35.64 3.91
N CYS A 363 14.91 -34.49 3.53
CA CYS A 363 14.70 -33.90 2.20
C CYS A 363 15.97 -33.55 1.43
N GLU A 364 16.78 -34.54 1.06
CA GLU A 364 17.65 -34.40 -0.12
C GLU A 364 16.90 -34.69 -1.44
N SER A 365 15.72 -35.32 -1.42
CA SER A 365 14.94 -35.64 -2.64
C SER A 365 13.63 -34.85 -2.83
N ARG A 366 13.16 -34.10 -1.82
CA ARG A 366 11.86 -33.40 -1.83
C ARG A 366 11.91 -31.91 -1.49
N SER A 367 13.09 -31.36 -1.25
CA SER A 367 13.26 -29.92 -1.00
C SER A 367 12.65 -29.08 -2.13
N ILE A 368 11.83 -28.09 -1.79
CA ILE A 368 11.44 -27.02 -2.72
C ILE A 368 12.57 -26.01 -2.89
N PHE A 369 13.61 -26.04 -2.06
CA PHE A 369 14.74 -25.12 -2.16
C PHE A 369 15.79 -25.69 -3.11
N ILE A 370 16.21 -24.84 -4.03
CA ILE A 370 17.24 -25.11 -5.01
C ILE A 370 18.52 -24.40 -4.56
N PRO A 371 19.63 -25.12 -4.37
CA PRO A 371 20.95 -24.51 -4.16
C PRO A 371 21.26 -23.51 -5.27
N TYR A 372 21.78 -22.33 -4.92
CA TYR A 372 22.05 -21.27 -5.91
C TYR A 372 23.11 -21.74 -6.93
N GLU A 373 24.01 -22.61 -6.51
CA GLU A 373 25.05 -23.23 -7.35
C GLU A 373 24.50 -24.21 -8.41
N ASP A 374 23.26 -24.71 -8.27
CA ASP A 374 22.69 -25.71 -9.18
C ASP A 374 22.11 -25.12 -10.48
N GLY A 375 22.19 -23.81 -10.66
CA GLY A 375 21.68 -23.13 -11.84
C GLY A 375 22.40 -21.84 -12.20
N ILE A 376 22.05 -21.33 -13.38
CA ILE A 376 22.50 -20.05 -13.90
C ILE A 376 21.28 -19.13 -13.93
N TRP A 377 21.23 -18.18 -13.00
CA TRP A 377 20.03 -17.40 -12.70
C TRP A 377 20.05 -15.96 -13.23
N ASN A 378 21.15 -15.54 -13.85
CA ASN A 378 21.37 -14.18 -14.32
C ASN A 378 21.25 -14.10 -15.85
N GLY A 379 20.15 -14.60 -16.40
CA GLY A 379 19.87 -14.53 -17.83
C GLY A 379 19.16 -13.23 -18.24
N GLN A 380 18.67 -13.22 -19.47
CA GLN A 380 17.96 -12.08 -20.05
C GLN A 380 16.65 -11.80 -19.29
N GLU A 381 16.37 -10.52 -19.03
CA GLU A 381 15.05 -10.09 -18.54
C GLU A 381 13.98 -10.40 -19.59
N ILE A 382 12.99 -11.21 -19.19
CA ILE A 382 11.87 -11.60 -20.04
C ILE A 382 10.69 -10.65 -19.83
N TYR A 383 10.48 -10.21 -18.58
CA TYR A 383 9.34 -9.37 -18.21
C TYR A 383 9.68 -8.48 -17.01
N ASN A 384 9.10 -7.29 -17.00
CA ASN A 384 9.20 -6.34 -15.89
C ASN A 384 7.85 -5.67 -15.66
N GLY A 385 7.24 -5.97 -14.52
CA GLY A 385 5.93 -5.46 -14.12
C GLY A 385 5.97 -4.82 -12.73
N SER A 386 4.85 -4.25 -12.32
CA SER A 386 4.73 -3.47 -11.09
C SER A 386 5.03 -4.27 -9.81
N TYR A 387 4.81 -5.58 -9.82
CA TYR A 387 4.96 -6.45 -8.64
C TYR A 387 6.03 -7.54 -8.80
N SER A 388 6.43 -7.83 -10.03
CA SER A 388 7.42 -8.87 -10.30
C SER A 388 8.20 -8.61 -11.57
N LYS A 389 9.42 -9.14 -11.58
CA LYS A 389 10.32 -9.17 -12.73
C LYS A 389 10.65 -10.64 -13.03
N ILE A 390 10.64 -11.04 -14.29
CA ILE A 390 10.97 -12.41 -14.71
C ILE A 390 12.27 -12.40 -15.50
N GLU A 391 13.22 -13.26 -15.10
CA GLU A 391 14.49 -13.47 -15.80
C GLU A 391 14.56 -14.90 -16.36
N PHE A 392 15.21 -15.05 -17.50
CA PHE A 392 15.57 -16.37 -18.01
C PHE A 392 16.69 -16.97 -17.16
N GLY A 393 16.68 -18.30 -17.00
CA GLY A 393 17.77 -19.03 -16.39
C GLY A 393 17.87 -20.46 -16.89
N THR A 394 18.88 -21.17 -16.38
CA THR A 394 19.02 -22.61 -16.58
C THR A 394 19.25 -23.34 -15.25
N TYR A 395 18.75 -24.57 -15.13
CA TYR A 395 18.81 -25.37 -13.90
C TYR A 395 19.27 -26.81 -14.20
N LYS A 396 19.94 -27.47 -13.24
CA LYS A 396 20.52 -28.82 -13.35
C LYS A 396 21.52 -28.93 -14.51
N ASN A 397 22.65 -28.25 -14.41
CA ASN A 397 23.72 -28.24 -15.42
C ASN A 397 23.20 -27.90 -16.84
N CYS A 398 22.37 -26.87 -16.94
CA CYS A 398 21.76 -26.41 -18.20
C CYS A 398 20.77 -27.38 -18.89
N SER A 399 20.38 -28.49 -18.26
CA SER A 399 19.41 -29.43 -18.84
C SER A 399 17.97 -28.89 -18.84
N LYS A 400 17.65 -27.91 -17.98
CA LYS A 400 16.32 -27.29 -17.92
C LYS A 400 16.42 -25.79 -18.15
N ARG A 401 15.58 -25.28 -19.06
CA ARG A 401 15.30 -23.85 -19.21
C ARG A 401 14.26 -23.44 -18.17
N VAL A 402 14.50 -22.33 -17.47
CA VAL A 402 13.64 -21.89 -16.37
C VAL A 402 13.31 -20.40 -16.46
N ALA A 403 12.13 -20.04 -15.97
CA ALA A 403 11.75 -18.67 -15.69
C ALA A 403 11.94 -18.41 -14.19
N VAL A 404 12.67 -17.34 -13.87
CA VAL A 404 13.01 -16.94 -12.51
C VAL A 404 12.18 -15.72 -12.15
N LYS A 405 11.18 -15.88 -11.29
CA LYS A 405 10.29 -14.80 -10.84
C LYS A 405 10.87 -14.11 -9.62
N HIS A 406 11.19 -12.84 -9.79
CA HIS A 406 11.62 -11.89 -8.79
C HIS A 406 10.42 -11.07 -8.30
N PHE A 407 10.34 -10.84 -7.01
CA PHE A 407 9.37 -9.91 -6.44
C PHE A 407 9.99 -8.50 -6.36
N VAL A 408 9.23 -7.49 -6.80
CA VAL A 408 9.68 -6.09 -6.87
C VAL A 408 8.86 -5.23 -5.91
N GLY A 409 9.50 -4.27 -5.24
CA GLY A 409 8.85 -3.35 -4.29
C GLY A 409 8.66 -3.93 -2.88
N LYS A 410 7.73 -3.36 -2.10
CA LYS A 410 7.34 -3.88 -0.78
C LYS A 410 6.67 -5.25 -0.98
N VAL A 411 7.47 -6.30 -0.82
CA VAL A 411 7.06 -7.69 -1.06
C VAL A 411 5.88 -8.04 -0.15
N ASN A 412 4.72 -8.35 -0.74
CA ASN A 412 3.61 -8.92 0.02
C ASN A 412 3.91 -10.41 0.26
N LEU A 413 4.52 -10.71 1.40
CA LEU A 413 4.92 -12.06 1.80
C LEU A 413 3.75 -13.05 1.80
N ASN A 414 2.52 -12.60 2.06
CA ASN A 414 1.33 -13.45 1.97
C ASN A 414 1.11 -13.94 0.53
N LYS A 415 1.38 -13.11 -0.49
CA LYS A 415 1.28 -13.53 -1.90
C LYS A 415 2.32 -14.61 -2.22
N ILE A 416 3.56 -14.46 -1.76
CA ILE A 416 4.63 -15.47 -1.95
C ILE A 416 4.26 -16.78 -1.26
N VAL A 417 3.86 -16.71 0.01
CA VAL A 417 3.46 -17.89 0.80
C VAL A 417 2.27 -18.61 0.17
N CYS A 418 1.25 -17.88 -0.27
CA CYS A 418 0.10 -18.45 -0.97
C CYS A 418 0.50 -19.11 -2.30
N GLU A 419 1.34 -18.45 -3.10
CA GLU A 419 1.84 -18.99 -4.38
C GLU A 419 2.68 -20.27 -4.15
N LEU A 420 3.55 -20.28 -3.13
CA LEU A 420 4.34 -21.45 -2.74
C LEU A 420 3.49 -22.64 -2.29
N ARG A 421 2.43 -22.41 -1.49
CA ARG A 421 1.53 -23.48 -1.03
C ARG A 421 0.87 -24.20 -2.19
N LYS A 422 0.37 -23.44 -3.16
CA LYS A 422 -0.36 -23.97 -4.32
C LYS A 422 0.57 -24.75 -5.23
N HIS A 423 1.73 -24.18 -5.50
CA HIS A 423 2.75 -24.88 -6.28
C HIS A 423 3.27 -26.14 -5.58
N ARG A 424 3.36 -26.17 -4.24
CA ARG A 424 3.69 -27.40 -3.50
C ARG A 424 2.65 -28.50 -3.71
N ASN A 425 1.36 -28.16 -3.68
CA ASN A 425 0.28 -29.14 -3.89
C ASN A 425 0.26 -29.68 -5.33
N LEU A 426 0.57 -28.83 -6.32
CA LEU A 426 0.61 -29.21 -7.74
C LEU A 426 1.92 -29.91 -8.16
N ARG A 427 3.04 -29.71 -7.44
CA ARG A 427 4.38 -30.20 -7.82
C ARG A 427 4.47 -31.71 -8.00
N ASN A 428 3.68 -32.47 -7.24
CA ASN A 428 3.72 -33.94 -7.31
C ASN A 428 2.81 -34.53 -8.40
N ALA A 429 1.99 -33.69 -9.04
CA ALA A 429 0.94 -34.14 -9.95
C ALA A 429 1.37 -34.09 -11.43
N ASP A 430 2.51 -33.47 -11.76
CA ASP A 430 3.04 -33.29 -13.13
C ASP A 430 1.94 -32.97 -14.16
N ILE A 431 1.15 -31.94 -13.86
CA ILE A 431 -0.05 -31.60 -14.63
C ILE A 431 0.39 -30.90 -15.92
N LYS A 432 0.23 -31.58 -17.05
CA LYS A 432 0.65 -31.11 -18.39
C LYS A 432 0.28 -29.64 -18.66
N ASN A 433 -0.96 -29.26 -18.38
CA ASN A 433 -1.55 -27.95 -18.71
C ASN A 433 -1.38 -26.90 -17.59
N VAL A 434 -0.42 -27.07 -16.68
CA VAL A 434 -0.05 -26.10 -15.65
C VAL A 434 1.46 -25.90 -15.70
N ILE A 435 1.93 -24.65 -15.55
CA ILE A 435 3.37 -24.35 -15.51
C ILE A 435 4.00 -25.05 -14.30
N THR A 436 5.04 -25.84 -14.58
CA THR A 436 5.72 -26.61 -13.55
C THR A 436 6.50 -25.69 -12.61
N PHE A 437 6.34 -25.88 -11.30
CA PHE A 437 7.16 -25.23 -10.30
C PHE A 437 8.31 -26.14 -9.85
N TYR A 438 9.53 -25.69 -10.08
CA TYR A 438 10.72 -26.46 -9.72
C TYR A 438 11.16 -26.22 -8.28
N GLY A 439 11.05 -24.99 -7.81
CA GLY A 439 11.45 -24.63 -6.45
C GLY A 439 11.72 -23.15 -6.24
N VAL A 440 12.42 -22.85 -5.14
CA VAL A 440 12.77 -21.53 -4.66
C VAL A 440 14.28 -21.43 -4.62
N VAL A 441 14.84 -20.34 -5.15
CA VAL A 441 16.26 -20.06 -5.08
C VAL A 441 16.50 -18.75 -4.34
N ARG A 442 17.57 -18.70 -3.54
CA ARG A 442 18.07 -17.48 -2.89
C ARG A 442 19.26 -16.95 -3.68
N LYS A 443 19.18 -15.71 -4.18
CA LYS A 443 20.31 -15.05 -4.86
C LYS A 443 21.33 -14.50 -3.83
N PRO A 444 22.59 -14.22 -4.21
CA PRO A 444 23.62 -13.65 -3.34
C PRO A 444 23.25 -12.31 -2.69
N ASP A 445 22.36 -11.53 -3.31
CA ASP A 445 21.79 -10.29 -2.76
C ASP A 445 20.65 -10.53 -1.76
N TYR A 446 20.50 -11.77 -1.29
CA TYR A 446 19.55 -12.23 -0.28
C TYR A 446 18.07 -12.20 -0.70
N LYS A 447 17.77 -11.97 -1.98
CA LYS A 447 16.40 -12.04 -2.49
C LYS A 447 15.95 -13.46 -2.79
N ILE A 448 14.69 -13.75 -2.48
CA ILE A 448 14.01 -15.01 -2.80
C ILE A 448 13.39 -14.91 -4.20
N CYS A 449 13.61 -15.93 -5.03
CA CYS A 449 13.03 -16.04 -6.36
C CYS A 449 12.32 -17.39 -6.54
N LEU A 450 11.22 -17.41 -7.31
CA LEU A 450 10.57 -18.66 -7.72
C LEU A 450 11.17 -19.15 -9.04
N VAL A 451 11.44 -20.45 -9.12
CA VAL A 451 11.98 -21.13 -10.31
C VAL A 451 10.88 -21.98 -10.93
N MET A 452 10.51 -21.62 -12.15
CA MET A 452 9.39 -22.20 -12.88
C MET A 452 9.82 -22.70 -14.26
N GLU A 453 8.98 -23.53 -14.87
CA GLU A 453 9.08 -23.89 -16.29
C GLU A 453 9.10 -22.65 -17.17
N TYR A 454 10.01 -22.65 -18.15
CA TYR A 454 10.08 -21.61 -19.18
C TYR A 454 9.27 -22.06 -20.39
N ALA A 455 8.27 -21.29 -20.78
CA ALA A 455 7.45 -21.53 -21.96
C ALA A 455 7.98 -20.70 -23.15
N GLU A 456 8.43 -21.39 -24.20
CA GLU A 456 9.22 -20.82 -25.29
C GLU A 456 8.54 -19.72 -26.09
N TYR A 457 7.22 -19.77 -26.22
CA TYR A 457 6.47 -18.82 -27.04
C TYR A 457 5.82 -17.71 -26.21
N GLY A 458 6.08 -17.66 -24.90
CA GLY A 458 5.61 -16.61 -24.00
C GLY A 458 4.12 -16.75 -23.65
N ASN A 459 3.50 -15.65 -23.25
CA ASN A 459 2.08 -15.64 -22.89
C ASN A 459 1.18 -15.71 -24.13
N LEU A 460 0.00 -16.29 -23.94
CA LEU A 460 -0.97 -16.56 -24.99
C LEU A 460 -1.49 -15.28 -25.66
N GLN A 461 -1.63 -14.17 -24.91
CA GLN A 461 -2.09 -12.91 -25.52
C GLN A 461 -1.16 -12.43 -26.62
N TYR A 462 0.14 -12.40 -26.33
CA TYR A 462 1.16 -12.04 -27.30
C TYR A 462 1.27 -13.07 -28.43
N TYR A 463 1.07 -14.35 -28.13
CA TYR A 463 1.09 -15.41 -29.14
C TYR A 463 -0.05 -15.25 -30.15
N LEU A 464 -1.28 -15.05 -29.66
CA LEU A 464 -2.48 -14.87 -30.49
C LEU A 464 -2.41 -13.61 -31.37
N SER A 465 -1.72 -12.55 -30.93
CA SER A 465 -1.64 -11.31 -31.71
C SER A 465 -0.80 -11.41 -32.99
N LYS A 466 -0.04 -12.50 -33.18
CA LYS A 466 0.92 -12.63 -34.30
C LYS A 466 0.28 -13.08 -35.60
N THR A 467 -0.75 -13.93 -35.54
CA THR A 467 -1.37 -14.51 -36.72
C THR A 467 -2.78 -14.99 -36.39
N GLN A 468 -3.54 -15.31 -37.44
CA GLN A 468 -4.81 -16.02 -37.33
C GLN A 468 -4.56 -17.52 -37.21
N TYR A 469 -5.38 -18.19 -36.40
CA TYR A 469 -5.35 -19.63 -36.19
C TYR A 469 -6.68 -20.27 -36.59
N GLN A 470 -6.60 -21.51 -37.06
CA GLN A 470 -7.78 -22.31 -37.43
C GLN A 470 -8.62 -22.64 -36.21
N TRP A 471 -9.90 -22.92 -36.42
CA TRP A 471 -10.86 -23.16 -35.34
C TRP A 471 -10.54 -24.42 -34.54
N GLU A 472 -9.99 -25.45 -35.19
CA GLU A 472 -9.58 -26.71 -34.57
C GLU A 472 -8.46 -26.46 -33.55
N GLN A 473 -7.45 -25.68 -33.93
CA GLN A 473 -6.36 -25.31 -33.01
C GLN A 473 -6.87 -24.47 -31.82
N LYS A 474 -7.81 -23.55 -32.08
CA LYS A 474 -8.43 -22.74 -31.02
C LYS A 474 -9.24 -23.61 -30.06
N ALA A 475 -9.92 -24.64 -30.56
CA ALA A 475 -10.63 -25.61 -29.75
C ALA A 475 -9.67 -26.50 -28.93
N GLU A 476 -8.54 -26.94 -29.51
CA GLU A 476 -7.49 -27.66 -28.75
C GLU A 476 -6.95 -26.84 -27.58
N TRP A 477 -6.70 -25.55 -27.81
CA TRP A 477 -6.26 -24.64 -26.77
C TRP A 477 -7.31 -24.41 -25.67
N ALA A 478 -8.58 -24.33 -26.04
CA ALA A 478 -9.67 -24.27 -25.07
C ALA A 478 -9.77 -25.56 -24.23
N ILE A 479 -9.50 -26.74 -24.82
CA ILE A 479 -9.40 -28.03 -24.12
C ILE A 479 -8.20 -28.07 -23.16
N ASP A 480 -7.04 -27.60 -23.59
CA ASP A 480 -5.85 -27.55 -22.73
C ASP A 480 -6.11 -26.76 -21.45
N ILE A 481 -6.75 -25.59 -21.56
CA ILE A 481 -7.05 -24.76 -20.40
C ILE A 481 -8.14 -25.40 -19.53
N SER A 482 -9.15 -26.05 -20.11
CA SER A 482 -10.18 -26.73 -19.30
C SER A 482 -9.57 -27.85 -18.47
N ARG A 483 -8.70 -28.68 -19.06
CA ARG A 483 -7.96 -29.74 -18.35
C ARG A 483 -7.10 -29.20 -17.23
N GLY A 484 -6.37 -28.10 -17.47
CA GLY A 484 -5.55 -27.45 -16.45
C GLY A 484 -6.39 -26.95 -15.27
N LEU A 485 -7.56 -26.36 -15.53
CA LEU A 485 -8.47 -25.88 -14.48
C LEU A 485 -9.14 -27.01 -13.72
N ILE A 486 -9.61 -28.07 -14.39
CA ILE A 486 -10.17 -29.27 -13.75
C ILE A 486 -9.17 -29.82 -12.74
N ALA A 487 -7.92 -30.02 -13.18
CA ALA A 487 -6.87 -30.49 -12.30
C ALA A 487 -6.64 -29.53 -11.12
N CYS A 488 -6.57 -28.22 -11.35
CA CYS A 488 -6.44 -27.25 -10.25
C CYS A 488 -7.59 -27.37 -9.23
N HIS A 489 -8.84 -27.50 -9.70
CA HIS A 489 -10.02 -27.62 -8.86
C HIS A 489 -10.04 -28.92 -8.05
N GLU A 490 -9.60 -30.05 -8.63
CA GLU A 490 -9.44 -31.33 -7.92
C GLU A 490 -8.44 -31.24 -6.77
N TYR A 491 -7.37 -30.44 -6.93
CA TYR A 491 -6.40 -30.15 -5.87
C TYR A 491 -6.84 -29.00 -4.93
N GLY A 492 -8.09 -28.55 -5.02
CA GLY A 492 -8.67 -27.52 -4.15
C GLY A 492 -8.17 -26.09 -4.43
N ILE A 493 -7.61 -25.84 -5.62
CA ILE A 493 -7.02 -24.55 -6.01
C ILE A 493 -7.96 -23.84 -6.99
N THR A 494 -8.54 -22.71 -6.58
CA THR A 494 -9.27 -21.81 -7.48
C THR A 494 -8.35 -20.70 -7.98
N HIS A 495 -8.23 -20.48 -9.29
CA HIS A 495 -7.26 -19.57 -9.90
C HIS A 495 -7.56 -18.07 -9.65
N LEU A 496 -8.81 -17.64 -9.88
CA LEU A 496 -9.38 -16.30 -9.71
C LEU A 496 -8.76 -15.15 -10.52
N ASN A 497 -7.73 -15.41 -11.33
CA ASN A 497 -7.12 -14.41 -12.22
C ASN A 497 -6.88 -14.98 -13.63
N MET A 498 -7.83 -15.77 -14.14
CA MET A 498 -7.71 -16.35 -15.48
C MET A 498 -7.82 -15.26 -16.55
N LYS A 499 -6.78 -15.15 -17.38
CA LYS A 499 -6.67 -14.24 -18.53
C LYS A 499 -5.57 -14.76 -19.46
N THR A 500 -5.62 -14.44 -20.75
CA THR A 500 -4.58 -14.87 -21.72
C THR A 500 -3.16 -14.44 -21.35
N LYS A 501 -2.97 -13.38 -20.56
CA LYS A 501 -1.65 -12.97 -20.02
C LYS A 501 -1.06 -13.95 -19.00
N ASN A 502 -1.89 -14.74 -18.35
CA ASN A 502 -1.51 -15.72 -17.31
C ASN A 502 -1.51 -17.15 -17.85
N ILE A 503 -1.63 -17.32 -19.17
CA ILE A 503 -1.57 -18.61 -19.86
C ILE A 503 -0.38 -18.55 -20.80
N PHE A 504 0.41 -19.60 -20.84
CA PHE A 504 1.67 -19.66 -21.56
C PHE A 504 1.67 -20.77 -22.60
N VAL A 505 2.45 -20.57 -23.67
CA VAL A 505 2.56 -21.50 -24.79
C VAL A 505 3.96 -22.12 -24.79
N ASP A 506 4.04 -23.43 -24.58
CA ASP A 506 5.31 -24.16 -24.57
C ASP A 506 5.80 -24.50 -25.99
N TYR A 507 7.02 -25.05 -26.11
CA TYR A 507 7.59 -25.45 -27.40
C TYR A 507 6.74 -26.43 -28.22
N ALA A 508 5.85 -27.19 -27.57
CA ALA A 508 4.96 -28.16 -28.20
C ALA A 508 3.58 -27.57 -28.53
N LEU A 509 3.44 -26.24 -28.44
CA LEU A 509 2.17 -25.51 -28.65
C LEU A 509 1.06 -25.88 -27.66
N THR A 510 1.43 -26.49 -26.53
CA THR A 510 0.50 -26.81 -25.44
C THR A 510 0.31 -25.57 -24.57
N LEU A 511 -0.94 -25.31 -24.16
CA LEU A 511 -1.23 -24.24 -23.23
C LEU A 511 -1.09 -24.66 -21.77
N LYS A 512 -0.45 -23.79 -21.00
CA LYS A 512 -0.15 -23.99 -19.58
C LYS A 512 -0.60 -22.80 -18.73
N ILE A 513 -1.40 -23.08 -17.71
CA ILE A 513 -1.88 -22.09 -16.74
C ILE A 513 -0.73 -21.70 -15.79
N ALA A 514 -0.60 -20.41 -15.50
CA ALA A 514 0.42 -19.87 -14.62
C ALA A 514 -0.10 -18.74 -13.72
N ASP A 515 0.74 -18.27 -12.80
CA ASP A 515 0.51 -17.09 -11.95
C ASP A 515 -0.66 -17.22 -10.97
N PHE A 516 -0.44 -18.09 -9.98
CA PHE A 516 -1.32 -18.37 -8.85
C PHE A 516 -1.26 -17.29 -7.75
N GLY A 517 -0.92 -16.03 -8.09
CA GLY A 517 -0.75 -14.94 -7.13
C GLY A 517 -2.03 -14.47 -6.42
N LEU A 518 -3.20 -14.74 -7.02
CA LEU A 518 -4.53 -14.38 -6.47
C LEU A 518 -5.43 -15.59 -6.18
N SER A 519 -4.93 -16.81 -6.38
CA SER A 519 -5.74 -18.01 -6.18
C SER A 519 -6.13 -18.25 -4.73
N TYR A 520 -7.23 -18.95 -4.54
CA TYR A 520 -7.90 -19.09 -3.25
C TYR A 520 -7.96 -20.56 -2.81
N MET A 521 -7.67 -20.80 -1.53
CA MET A 521 -8.10 -21.98 -0.78
C MET A 521 -8.81 -21.41 0.47
N ARG A 522 -10.14 -21.57 0.58
CA ARG A 522 -11.08 -20.98 1.57
C ARG A 522 -10.57 -20.70 3.02
N PRO A 523 -11.18 -19.78 3.82
CA PRO A 523 -11.76 -18.48 3.47
C PRO A 523 -11.35 -17.30 4.38
N ARG A 524 -11.04 -16.14 3.77
CA ARG A 524 -11.61 -14.81 4.11
C ARG A 524 -11.20 -13.76 3.06
N LEU A 525 -12.22 -13.11 2.52
CA LEU A 525 -12.20 -12.12 1.43
C LEU A 525 -11.58 -10.79 1.83
N ASN A 526 -10.82 -10.19 0.91
CA ASN A 526 -10.78 -8.74 0.70
C ASN A 526 -10.84 -8.45 -0.80
N ILE A 527 -11.83 -7.65 -1.21
CA ILE A 527 -12.02 -7.14 -2.59
C ILE A 527 -10.82 -6.26 -3.02
N GLU A 528 -10.05 -5.73 -2.06
CA GLU A 528 -8.81 -4.95 -2.30
C GLU A 528 -7.68 -5.74 -2.99
N CYS A 529 -7.81 -7.07 -3.12
CA CYS A 529 -6.79 -7.90 -3.75
C CYS A 529 -6.91 -7.98 -5.29
N THR A 530 -7.99 -7.52 -5.89
CA THR A 530 -8.18 -7.58 -7.34
C THR A 530 -7.29 -6.56 -8.03
N GLU A 531 -6.44 -7.02 -8.94
CA GLU A 531 -5.73 -6.10 -9.81
C GLU A 531 -6.74 -5.31 -10.63
N LYS A 532 -6.72 -3.97 -10.57
CA LYS A 532 -7.62 -3.10 -11.36
C LYS A 532 -7.63 -3.45 -12.85
N GLY A 533 -6.57 -4.07 -13.37
CA GLY A 533 -6.45 -4.55 -14.75
C GLY A 533 -7.13 -5.89 -15.07
N SER A 534 -7.69 -6.61 -14.09
CA SER A 534 -8.33 -7.93 -14.27
C SER A 534 -9.87 -7.89 -14.27
N ILE A 535 -10.48 -6.72 -14.09
CA ILE A 535 -11.94 -6.51 -14.06
C ILE A 535 -12.66 -7.11 -15.30
N PRO A 536 -12.13 -7.01 -16.54
CA PRO A 536 -12.78 -7.61 -17.71
C PRO A 536 -13.02 -9.12 -17.61
N TRP A 537 -12.18 -9.87 -16.89
CA TRP A 537 -12.32 -11.33 -16.72
C TRP A 537 -13.06 -11.74 -15.46
N THR A 538 -13.21 -10.81 -14.51
CA THR A 538 -13.74 -11.09 -13.18
C THR A 538 -15.24 -11.40 -13.25
N SER A 539 -15.70 -12.41 -12.52
CA SER A 539 -17.09 -12.86 -12.53
C SER A 539 -18.03 -11.87 -11.81
N PRO A 540 -19.33 -11.81 -12.16
CA PRO A 540 -20.30 -10.92 -11.50
C PRO A 540 -20.39 -11.13 -9.99
N GLU A 541 -20.36 -12.37 -9.52
CA GLU A 541 -20.43 -12.71 -8.09
C GLU A 541 -19.22 -12.27 -7.27
N TYR A 542 -18.08 -12.06 -7.94
CA TYR A 542 -16.87 -11.61 -7.27
C TYR A 542 -16.86 -10.08 -7.09
N ILE A 543 -17.45 -9.33 -8.02
CA ILE A 543 -17.48 -7.85 -8.01
C ILE A 543 -18.77 -7.26 -7.43
N SER A 544 -19.78 -8.08 -7.17
CA SER A 544 -21.08 -7.61 -6.70
C SER A 544 -21.08 -7.32 -5.21
N ASP A 545 -21.72 -6.20 -4.85
CA ASP A 545 -22.07 -5.88 -3.46
C ASP A 545 -23.34 -6.59 -2.98
N ASP A 546 -24.07 -7.31 -3.85
CA ASP A 546 -25.24 -8.11 -3.45
C ASP A 546 -24.80 -9.31 -2.59
N PRO A 547 -25.20 -9.37 -1.30
CA PRO A 547 -24.82 -10.47 -0.41
C PRO A 547 -25.21 -11.85 -0.93
N LYS A 548 -26.32 -11.97 -1.67
CA LYS A 548 -26.77 -13.25 -2.23
C LYS A 548 -25.87 -13.74 -3.34
N LEU A 549 -25.43 -12.83 -4.21
CA LEU A 549 -24.56 -13.18 -5.32
C LEU A 549 -23.14 -13.49 -4.80
N ARG A 550 -22.64 -12.66 -3.88
CA ARG A 550 -21.34 -12.84 -3.22
C ARG A 550 -21.22 -14.18 -2.49
N ARG A 551 -22.32 -14.69 -1.93
CA ARG A 551 -22.33 -16.00 -1.27
C ARG A 551 -21.94 -17.15 -2.20
N TYR A 552 -22.24 -17.08 -3.50
CA TYR A 552 -21.79 -18.09 -4.45
C TYR A 552 -20.27 -18.13 -4.57
N TYR A 553 -19.62 -16.97 -4.56
CA TYR A 553 -18.15 -16.91 -4.55
C TYR A 553 -17.56 -17.47 -3.24
N GLU A 554 -18.19 -17.19 -2.10
CA GLU A 554 -17.73 -17.70 -0.80
C GLU A 554 -17.88 -19.23 -0.68
N ASP A 555 -19.02 -19.76 -1.12
CA ASP A 555 -19.36 -21.18 -1.02
C ASP A 555 -18.72 -22.01 -2.17
N GLN A 556 -18.66 -21.48 -3.40
CA GLN A 556 -18.21 -22.20 -4.61
C GLN A 556 -17.34 -21.31 -5.53
N PRO A 557 -16.15 -20.88 -5.06
CA PRO A 557 -15.28 -19.96 -5.80
C PRO A 557 -14.83 -20.49 -7.17
N GLN A 558 -14.79 -21.81 -7.36
CA GLN A 558 -14.46 -22.46 -8.64
C GLN A 558 -15.40 -22.08 -9.79
N LEU A 559 -16.64 -21.69 -9.49
CA LEU A 559 -17.59 -21.24 -10.52
C LEU A 559 -17.14 -19.92 -11.16
N SER A 560 -16.41 -19.08 -10.42
CA SER A 560 -15.84 -17.85 -10.96
C SER A 560 -14.72 -18.13 -11.98
N ASP A 561 -13.94 -19.19 -11.79
CA ASP A 561 -12.95 -19.60 -12.80
C ASP A 561 -13.61 -20.03 -14.11
N ILE A 562 -14.79 -20.68 -14.05
CA ILE A 562 -15.55 -21.08 -15.25
C ILE A 562 -15.98 -19.84 -16.05
N TYR A 563 -16.41 -18.78 -15.37
CA TYR A 563 -16.75 -17.52 -16.02
C TYR A 563 -15.52 -16.90 -16.72
N SER A 564 -14.41 -16.79 -15.99
CA SER A 564 -13.17 -16.23 -16.55
C SER A 564 -12.59 -17.11 -17.67
N TYR A 565 -12.75 -18.43 -17.59
CA TYR A 565 -12.43 -19.38 -18.66
C TYR A 565 -13.23 -19.07 -19.93
N GLY A 566 -14.54 -18.83 -19.81
CA GLY A 566 -15.38 -18.44 -20.96
C GLY A 566 -14.86 -17.19 -21.66
N LEU A 567 -14.37 -16.21 -20.90
CA LEU A 567 -13.76 -15.01 -21.46
C LEU A 567 -12.38 -15.25 -22.07
N VAL A 568 -11.58 -16.18 -21.53
CA VAL A 568 -10.34 -16.62 -22.17
C VAL A 568 -10.62 -17.33 -23.49
N VAL A 569 -11.64 -18.19 -23.56
CA VAL A 569 -12.08 -18.81 -24.83
C VAL A 569 -12.49 -17.72 -25.81
N TRP A 570 -13.26 -16.72 -25.38
CA TRP A 570 -13.60 -15.57 -26.21
C TRP A 570 -12.35 -14.87 -26.76
N GLU A 571 -11.32 -14.61 -25.94
CA GLU A 571 -10.07 -14.02 -26.40
C GLU A 571 -9.35 -14.89 -27.44
N ILE A 572 -9.34 -16.21 -27.26
CA ILE A 572 -8.75 -17.16 -28.22
C ILE A 572 -9.48 -17.08 -29.57
N LEU A 573 -10.81 -17.12 -29.55
CA LEU A 573 -11.64 -16.96 -30.76
C LEU A 573 -11.40 -15.59 -31.40
N MET A 574 -11.17 -14.57 -30.58
CA MET A 574 -10.92 -13.20 -31.00
C MET A 574 -9.45 -12.86 -31.30
N ASN A 575 -8.56 -13.86 -31.31
CA ASN A 575 -7.12 -13.70 -31.57
C ASN A 575 -6.45 -12.66 -30.65
N GLY A 576 -6.75 -12.75 -29.34
CA GLY A 576 -6.11 -11.96 -28.30
C GLY A 576 -6.71 -10.56 -28.08
N LYS A 577 -7.84 -10.23 -28.74
CA LYS A 577 -8.59 -9.01 -28.44
C LYS A 577 -8.99 -9.01 -26.96
N ARG A 578 -8.87 -7.88 -26.28
CA ARG A 578 -9.29 -7.74 -24.89
C ARG A 578 -10.83 -7.70 -24.80
N PRO A 579 -11.46 -8.43 -23.86
CA PRO A 579 -12.90 -8.31 -23.64
C PRO A 579 -13.25 -6.90 -23.19
N TYR A 580 -14.33 -6.34 -23.74
CA TYR A 580 -14.80 -4.99 -23.42
C TYR A 580 -13.77 -3.87 -23.64
N ASP A 581 -12.92 -3.98 -24.67
CA ASP A 581 -11.78 -3.06 -24.90
C ASP A 581 -12.16 -1.57 -25.06
N ASN A 582 -13.44 -1.28 -25.34
CA ASN A 582 -13.97 0.07 -25.51
C ASN A 582 -14.71 0.60 -24.26
N MET A 583 -14.64 -0.10 -23.13
CA MET A 583 -15.34 0.27 -21.89
C MET A 583 -14.35 0.51 -20.76
N ASP A 584 -14.67 1.45 -19.88
CA ASP A 584 -13.96 1.60 -18.61
C ASP A 584 -14.40 0.55 -17.58
N ASN A 585 -13.74 0.55 -16.41
CA ASN A 585 -14.00 -0.47 -15.39
C ASN A 585 -15.43 -0.37 -14.81
N ASP A 586 -15.98 0.82 -14.66
CA ASP A 586 -17.31 1.01 -14.07
C ASP A 586 -18.39 0.58 -15.07
N GLU A 587 -18.21 0.91 -16.35
CA GLU A 587 -19.06 0.45 -17.46
C GLU A 587 -19.04 -1.09 -17.58
N ILE A 588 -17.87 -1.72 -17.45
CA ILE A 588 -17.75 -3.18 -17.47
C ILE A 588 -18.49 -3.82 -16.31
N ILE A 589 -18.34 -3.26 -15.10
CA ILE A 589 -19.05 -3.74 -13.90
C ILE A 589 -20.56 -3.64 -14.13
N GLU A 590 -21.06 -2.49 -14.60
CA GLU A 590 -22.47 -2.28 -14.88
C GLU A 590 -23.00 -3.26 -15.93
N ALA A 591 -22.28 -3.46 -17.04
CA ALA A 591 -22.66 -4.37 -18.11
C ALA A 591 -22.80 -5.82 -17.60
N LYS A 592 -21.85 -6.27 -16.78
CA LYS A 592 -21.86 -7.61 -16.18
C LYS A 592 -23.00 -7.80 -15.19
N LEU A 593 -23.23 -6.82 -14.31
CA LEU A 593 -24.31 -6.86 -13.33
C LEU A 593 -25.69 -6.78 -14.01
N SER A 594 -25.77 -6.10 -15.15
CA SER A 594 -26.98 -5.99 -15.99
C SER A 594 -27.20 -7.17 -16.93
N LYS A 595 -26.39 -8.23 -16.84
CA LYS A 595 -26.50 -9.46 -17.67
C LYS A 595 -26.25 -9.25 -19.17
N LYS A 596 -25.49 -8.20 -19.55
CA LYS A 596 -25.25 -7.82 -20.95
C LYS A 596 -23.95 -8.43 -21.51
N ILE A 597 -23.83 -9.76 -21.51
CA ILE A 597 -22.72 -10.40 -22.24
C ILE A 597 -23.00 -10.56 -23.73
N ASP A 598 -24.23 -10.29 -24.17
CA ASP A 598 -24.69 -10.46 -25.54
C ASP A 598 -23.80 -9.72 -26.55
N ASN A 599 -23.30 -8.52 -26.21
CA ASN A 599 -22.37 -7.78 -27.07
C ASN A 599 -21.11 -8.59 -27.43
N LEU A 600 -20.54 -9.32 -26.48
CA LEU A 600 -19.37 -10.17 -26.74
C LEU A 600 -19.73 -11.37 -27.63
N ILE A 601 -20.93 -11.93 -27.46
CA ILE A 601 -21.43 -13.04 -28.27
C ILE A 601 -21.73 -12.58 -29.71
N GLU A 602 -22.29 -11.38 -29.89
CA GLU A 602 -22.51 -10.77 -31.20
C GLU A 602 -21.20 -10.53 -31.96
N GLU A 603 -20.15 -10.09 -31.27
CA GLU A 603 -18.82 -9.95 -31.88
C GLU A 603 -18.26 -11.29 -32.41
N LEU A 604 -18.52 -12.41 -31.73
CA LEU A 604 -18.10 -13.73 -32.20
C LEU A 604 -18.86 -14.16 -33.47
N LYS A 605 -20.18 -13.90 -33.51
CA LYS A 605 -21.01 -14.19 -34.69
C LYS A 605 -20.57 -13.40 -35.91
N GLY A 606 -20.10 -12.16 -35.73
CA GLY A 606 -19.56 -11.33 -36.81
C GLY A 606 -18.22 -11.82 -37.41
N ARG A 607 -17.64 -12.90 -36.88
CA ARG A 607 -16.34 -13.47 -37.29
C ARG A 607 -16.45 -14.87 -37.89
N ASP A 608 -17.66 -15.30 -38.26
CA ASP A 608 -17.94 -16.65 -38.76
C ASP A 608 -17.40 -17.74 -37.82
N SER A 609 -17.44 -17.48 -36.50
CA SER A 609 -17.05 -18.49 -35.51
C SER A 609 -18.08 -19.61 -35.49
N PRO A 610 -17.66 -20.90 -35.47
CA PRO A 610 -18.59 -22.02 -35.32
C PRO A 610 -19.51 -21.84 -34.12
N ASP A 611 -20.79 -22.16 -34.30
CA ASP A 611 -21.82 -21.99 -33.27
C ASP A 611 -21.46 -22.78 -32.00
N GLU A 612 -20.83 -23.96 -32.16
CA GLU A 612 -20.35 -24.80 -31.06
C GLU A 612 -19.37 -24.05 -30.16
N LEU A 613 -18.41 -23.32 -30.74
CA LEU A 613 -17.38 -22.58 -29.99
C LEU A 613 -17.98 -21.33 -29.31
N SER A 614 -18.86 -20.62 -30.01
CA SER A 614 -19.57 -19.45 -29.45
C SER A 614 -20.50 -19.85 -28.30
N ASN A 615 -21.14 -21.01 -28.40
CA ASN A 615 -22.02 -21.56 -27.36
C ASN A 615 -21.26 -21.93 -26.08
N ILE A 616 -19.99 -22.37 -26.18
CA ILE A 616 -19.15 -22.59 -24.99
C ILE A 616 -18.98 -21.27 -24.20
N VAL A 617 -18.65 -20.16 -24.89
CA VAL A 617 -18.52 -18.85 -24.23
C VAL A 617 -19.82 -18.45 -23.53
N GLN A 618 -20.96 -18.62 -24.20
CA GLN A 618 -22.27 -18.29 -23.65
C GLN A 618 -22.61 -19.13 -22.41
N LYS A 619 -22.37 -20.46 -22.46
CA LYS A 619 -22.65 -21.38 -21.36
C LYS A 619 -21.72 -21.19 -20.16
N CYS A 620 -20.47 -20.79 -20.39
CA CYS A 620 -19.52 -20.48 -19.32
C CYS A 620 -19.84 -19.15 -18.63
N CYS A 621 -20.32 -18.15 -19.38
CA CYS A 621 -20.52 -16.80 -18.86
C CYS A 621 -21.97 -16.51 -18.42
N VAL A 622 -22.75 -17.53 -18.08
CA VAL A 622 -24.10 -17.38 -17.53
C VAL A 622 -24.04 -16.59 -16.21
N TYR A 623 -24.95 -15.63 -16.06
CA TYR A 623 -24.98 -14.74 -14.89
C TYR A 623 -25.14 -15.51 -13.57
N ASN A 624 -26.06 -16.47 -13.51
CA ASN A 624 -26.20 -17.34 -12.34
C ASN A 624 -25.06 -18.38 -12.33
N PRO A 625 -24.15 -18.37 -11.34
CA PRO A 625 -23.00 -19.26 -11.32
C PRO A 625 -23.37 -20.75 -11.36
N LEU A 626 -24.48 -21.13 -10.72
CA LEU A 626 -24.93 -22.53 -10.66
C LEU A 626 -25.42 -23.08 -12.00
N ASN A 627 -25.73 -22.21 -12.96
CA ASN A 627 -26.21 -22.61 -14.29
C ASN A 627 -25.09 -22.68 -15.34
N ARG A 628 -23.84 -22.44 -14.93
CA ARG A 628 -22.68 -22.52 -15.83
C ARG A 628 -22.38 -23.99 -16.14
N ILE A 629 -21.95 -24.25 -17.37
CA ILE A 629 -21.52 -25.58 -17.81
C ILE A 629 -20.29 -26.05 -17.01
N ALA A 630 -20.23 -27.34 -16.69
CA ALA A 630 -19.06 -27.94 -16.07
C ALA A 630 -17.89 -28.06 -17.07
N LEU A 631 -16.65 -27.88 -16.60
CA LEU A 631 -15.47 -27.90 -17.48
C LEU A 631 -15.26 -29.26 -18.16
N GLU A 632 -15.66 -30.34 -17.50
CA GLU A 632 -15.62 -31.71 -18.03
C GLU A 632 -16.57 -31.85 -19.23
N GLU A 633 -17.74 -31.22 -19.18
CA GLU A 633 -18.70 -31.20 -20.29
C GLU A 633 -18.18 -30.33 -21.44
N VAL A 634 -17.52 -29.21 -21.13
CA VAL A 634 -16.84 -28.37 -22.14
C VAL A 634 -15.78 -29.17 -22.89
N GLU A 635 -14.93 -29.92 -22.18
CA GLU A 635 -13.90 -30.77 -22.80
C GLU A 635 -14.52 -31.79 -23.76
N ILE A 636 -15.62 -32.44 -23.36
CA ILE A 636 -16.33 -33.42 -24.20
C ILE A 636 -16.87 -32.75 -25.48
N LEU A 637 -17.51 -31.59 -25.35
CA LEU A 637 -18.11 -30.87 -26.48
C LEU A 637 -17.03 -30.41 -27.48
N LEU A 638 -15.94 -29.82 -27.00
CA LEU A 638 -14.84 -29.37 -27.85
C LEU A 638 -14.08 -30.55 -28.48
N SER A 639 -13.90 -31.65 -27.75
CA SER A 639 -13.27 -32.86 -28.28
C SER A 639 -14.12 -33.51 -29.38
N LYS A 640 -15.45 -33.39 -29.29
CA LYS A 640 -16.36 -33.84 -30.34
C LYS A 640 -16.24 -32.94 -31.57
N PHE A 641 -16.26 -31.62 -31.40
CA PHE A 641 -16.08 -30.65 -32.48
C PHE A 641 -14.81 -30.96 -33.30
N ASN A 642 -13.66 -31.17 -32.64
CA ASN A 642 -12.40 -31.48 -33.33
C ASN A 642 -12.37 -32.84 -34.03
N LYS A 643 -13.26 -33.78 -33.69
CA LYS A 643 -13.36 -35.07 -34.40
C LYS A 643 -14.26 -34.99 -35.63
N GLU A 644 -15.08 -33.96 -35.74
CA GLU A 644 -16.08 -33.77 -36.79
C GLU A 644 -15.61 -32.82 -37.90
N GLN A 645 -14.50 -32.10 -37.70
CA GLN A 645 -13.75 -31.35 -38.72
C GLN A 645 -12.72 -32.27 -39.41
#